data_AF-A0A6I3JHF0-F1
#
_entry.id   AF-A0A6I3JHF0-F1
#
_cell.length_a   1.000
_cell.length_b   1.000
_cell.length_c   1.000
_cell.angle_alpha   90.00
_cell.angle_beta   90.00
_cell.angle_gamma   90.00
#
_symmetry.space_group_name_H-M   'P 1'
#
loop_
_entity.id
_entity.type
_entity.pdbx_description
1 polymer ?
#
loop_
_entity_poly.entity_id
_entity_poly.type
_entity_poly.pdbx_seq_one_letter_code
_entity_poly.pdbx_strand_id
1 'polypeptide(L)'
;MSGPEEQPELLPAHEWQSVRASVKESQAKARATRARKAAEAEIAEVDPVARVLVDVALAHLDRPFDYAVPAAMAQAARPGVRVKVRFAGQDVDGYLLERAASSDHPGRLAPLRRVVSDEPVLSPAVAGLVGAVAERYAGNRSDVLRLAVPPRHATTEKEPSPAEPPVPPAREGEAAGWAVYEHAAAYLAHLEEGAAPRAVWSAAPGEDWPARVAEAAAATRRAGRGVLICVPDGKDVDRVDRALTALLGGEHHVTLTADAGPARRYRDFLAVARGTRRIVVGTRAAAFAPVHDLGLVVVWDDGDDLHAEPRAPYPHARETLLLRAEREGTAALVAGFARSVEAEYLLRTGWARELAAPRTVVRERVRTVVAGASDQDLLRDPLARAARVPRQAFEAIRSALADGPVLVQNPRLGYVAALACERCRTPARCTACRGPLALTGPTTPPACRWCGTETPGWACGECGHRGLRAPVVGDARTAEEIGRALPRTRVLTSSRDRVLATVDARPAVVVATPGAEPVADGGYAAVVLLDAWLLLGRTDLRTDEEALRRWCDAVGLVRPGGRALVVGDPAHPAIQALVRWDPGGFAARETAERQEAHLPPASRLATITGEPGAVDDALTLLSLPEVGEVLGPVPTSLGEQDDPEVRAVVRVPRASGAALGRALGELQRVRSARKLDPVRIQVDPYSL
;
A
#
# COMPACT_ATOMS: atom_id res chain seq x y z
N MET A 1 13.18 41.40 51.14
CA MET A 1 12.04 41.87 50.32
C MET A 1 11.75 40.84 49.26
N SER A 2 10.93 39.85 49.58
CA SER A 2 10.26 38.97 48.61
C SER A 2 9.02 38.42 49.32
N GLY A 3 7.85 38.97 49.03
CA GLY A 3 6.58 38.47 49.56
C GLY A 3 6.21 37.13 48.91
N PRO A 4 5.39 36.30 49.56
CA PRO A 4 4.96 35.03 49.00
C PRO A 4 3.93 35.28 47.88
N GLU A 5 4.10 34.58 46.75
CA GLU A 5 3.16 34.55 45.63
C GLU A 5 1.80 33.99 46.07
N GLU A 6 0.74 34.79 45.95
CA GLU A 6 -0.64 34.32 46.03
C GLU A 6 -0.95 33.40 44.84
N GLN A 7 -1.24 32.14 45.12
CA GLN A 7 -1.82 31.24 44.13
C GLN A 7 -3.27 31.68 43.85
N PRO A 8 -3.71 31.74 42.58
CA PRO A 8 -5.09 32.09 42.26
C PRO A 8 -6.03 31.02 42.80
N GLU A 9 -7.00 31.47 43.60
CA GLU A 9 -8.04 30.64 44.20
C GLU A 9 -8.84 29.94 43.10
N LEU A 10 -8.71 28.61 43.01
CA LEU A 10 -9.48 27.80 42.07
C LEU A 10 -10.95 27.79 42.51
N LEU A 11 -11.84 28.26 41.65
CA LEU A 11 -13.29 28.24 41.89
C LEU A 11 -13.74 26.84 42.35
N PRO A 12 -14.56 26.72 43.41
CA PRO A 12 -15.01 25.44 43.94
C PRO A 12 -15.77 24.61 42.89
N ALA A 13 -15.66 23.29 42.95
CA ALA A 13 -16.10 22.36 41.89
C ALA A 13 -17.58 22.49 41.47
N HIS A 14 -18.46 23.00 42.35
CA HIS A 14 -19.87 23.23 42.06
C HIS A 14 -20.10 24.43 41.12
N GLU A 15 -19.24 25.45 41.16
CA GLU A 15 -19.29 26.61 40.27
C GLU A 15 -18.79 26.26 38.86
N TRP A 16 -17.80 25.36 38.74
CA TRP A 16 -17.40 24.81 37.45
C TRP A 16 -18.50 23.99 36.77
N GLN A 17 -19.33 23.29 37.54
CA GLN A 17 -20.48 22.55 37.02
C GLN A 17 -21.59 23.49 36.53
N SER A 18 -21.86 24.59 37.25
CA SER A 18 -22.86 25.59 36.85
C SER A 18 -22.45 26.36 35.59
N VAL A 19 -21.16 26.74 35.47
CA VAL A 19 -20.61 27.38 34.25
C VAL A 19 -20.69 26.42 33.06
N ARG A 20 -20.31 25.14 33.24
CA ARG A 20 -20.44 24.13 32.16
C ARG A 20 -21.89 23.89 31.75
N ALA A 21 -22.83 23.91 32.68
CA ALA A 21 -24.26 23.78 32.40
C ALA A 21 -24.80 25.00 31.63
N SER A 22 -24.44 26.21 32.05
CA SER A 22 -24.81 27.47 31.39
C SER A 22 -24.24 27.58 29.97
N VAL A 23 -22.99 27.16 29.75
CA VAL A 23 -22.39 27.08 28.42
C VAL A 23 -23.13 26.06 27.54
N LYS A 24 -23.47 24.87 28.07
CA LYS A 24 -24.26 23.86 27.33
C LYS A 24 -25.65 24.38 26.96
N GLU A 25 -26.33 25.06 27.87
CA GLU A 25 -27.67 25.61 27.64
C GLU A 25 -27.65 26.76 26.62
N SER A 26 -26.66 27.65 26.72
CA SER A 26 -26.44 28.73 25.76
C SER A 26 -26.13 28.20 24.35
N GLN A 27 -25.30 27.16 24.26
CA GLN A 27 -25.04 26.47 23.00
C GLN A 27 -26.28 25.77 22.44
N ALA A 28 -27.12 25.16 23.28
CA ALA A 28 -28.37 24.53 22.88
C ALA A 28 -29.38 25.57 22.37
N LYS A 29 -29.56 26.70 23.07
CA LYS A 29 -30.40 27.83 22.62
C LYS A 29 -29.90 28.44 21.31
N ALA A 30 -28.59 28.64 21.17
CA ALA A 30 -28.01 29.14 19.92
C ALA A 30 -28.21 28.17 18.74
N ARG A 31 -28.07 26.86 18.98
CA ARG A 31 -28.36 25.81 17.98
C ARG A 31 -29.83 25.78 17.59
N ALA A 32 -30.75 25.85 18.57
CA ALA A 32 -32.19 25.88 18.33
C ALA A 32 -32.63 27.12 17.53
N THR A 33 -32.11 28.30 17.86
CA THR A 33 -32.40 29.55 17.13
C THR A 33 -31.86 29.52 15.70
N ARG A 34 -30.64 29.02 15.48
CA ARG A 34 -30.10 28.82 14.12
C ARG A 34 -30.91 27.81 13.34
N ALA A 35 -31.35 26.73 14.00
CA ALA A 35 -32.18 25.71 13.39
C ALA A 35 -33.56 26.23 12.96
N ARG A 36 -34.17 27.13 13.74
CA ARG A 36 -35.43 27.81 13.40
C ARG A 36 -35.25 28.80 12.25
N LYS A 37 -34.24 29.67 12.31
CA LYS A 37 -33.94 30.62 11.22
C LYS A 37 -33.61 29.93 9.90
N ALA A 38 -32.94 28.78 9.92
CA ALA A 38 -32.69 28.00 8.70
C ALA A 38 -34.00 27.44 8.10
N ALA A 39 -34.98 27.05 8.93
CA ALA A 39 -36.28 26.53 8.48
C ALA A 39 -37.22 27.61 7.91
N GLU A 40 -37.02 28.86 8.31
CA GLU A 40 -37.73 30.07 7.83
C GLU A 40 -36.95 30.81 6.72
N ALA A 41 -35.79 30.32 6.31
CA ALA A 41 -34.92 31.02 5.37
C ALA A 41 -35.50 31.02 3.95
N GLU A 42 -35.44 32.18 3.30
CA GLU A 42 -35.67 32.34 1.86
C GLU A 42 -34.71 31.43 1.08
N ILE A 43 -35.25 30.72 0.08
CA ILE A 43 -34.50 29.74 -0.72
C ILE A 43 -33.89 30.44 -1.93
N ALA A 44 -32.69 30.02 -2.34
CA ALA A 44 -32.00 30.58 -3.50
C ALA A 44 -32.83 30.44 -4.78
N GLU A 45 -32.84 31.46 -5.64
CA GLU A 45 -33.62 31.44 -6.89
C GLU A 45 -33.01 30.52 -7.96
N VAL A 46 -31.68 30.54 -8.10
CA VAL A 46 -30.93 29.73 -9.07
C VAL A 46 -30.41 28.48 -8.39
N ASP A 47 -30.64 27.32 -9.00
CA ASP A 47 -30.27 25.98 -8.49
C ASP A 47 -30.59 25.76 -7.00
N PRO A 48 -31.87 25.90 -6.58
CA PRO A 48 -32.29 25.86 -5.17
C PRO A 48 -32.00 24.54 -4.46
N VAL A 49 -31.70 23.47 -5.19
CA VAL A 49 -31.50 22.13 -4.62
C VAL A 49 -30.01 21.83 -4.50
N ALA A 50 -29.60 21.34 -3.34
CA ALA A 50 -28.28 20.80 -3.06
C ALA A 50 -28.36 19.28 -2.90
N ARG A 51 -27.66 18.52 -3.74
CA ARG A 51 -27.54 17.06 -3.55
C ARG A 51 -26.32 16.77 -2.69
N VAL A 52 -26.55 16.30 -1.47
CA VAL A 52 -25.53 16.14 -0.44
C VAL A 52 -25.28 14.66 -0.20
N LEU A 53 -24.01 14.25 -0.29
CA LEU A 53 -23.57 12.97 0.25
C LEU A 53 -23.33 13.12 1.76
N VAL A 54 -24.20 12.52 2.56
CA VAL A 54 -24.12 12.58 4.02
C VAL A 54 -23.04 11.59 4.51
N ASP A 55 -22.20 12.03 5.44
CA ASP A 55 -21.08 11.24 5.96
C ASP A 55 -21.56 10.25 7.05
N VAL A 56 -22.24 9.19 6.61
CA VAL A 56 -22.75 8.11 7.47
C VAL A 56 -22.29 6.76 6.92
N ALA A 57 -21.66 5.95 7.77
CA ALA A 57 -21.17 4.61 7.42
C ALA A 57 -22.26 3.53 7.44
N LEU A 58 -23.40 3.79 6.77
CA LEU A 58 -24.50 2.83 6.63
C LEU A 58 -24.78 2.59 5.14
N ALA A 59 -24.55 1.37 4.67
CA ALA A 59 -24.63 1.03 3.24
C ALA A 59 -25.98 1.36 2.61
N HIS A 60 -27.10 1.08 3.30
CA HIS A 60 -28.44 1.40 2.81
C HIS A 60 -28.74 2.91 2.70
N LEU A 61 -27.88 3.75 3.27
CA LEU A 61 -27.95 5.22 3.21
C LEU A 61 -26.84 5.82 2.34
N ASP A 62 -26.02 5.01 1.68
CA ASP A 62 -24.97 5.49 0.79
C ASP A 62 -25.54 5.97 -0.56
N ARG A 63 -26.30 7.07 -0.52
CA ARG A 63 -26.84 7.80 -1.68
C ARG A 63 -26.84 9.31 -1.39
N PRO A 64 -26.85 10.17 -2.42
CA PRO A 64 -27.09 11.59 -2.21
C PRO A 64 -28.50 11.84 -1.66
N PHE A 65 -28.66 12.90 -0.88
CA PHE A 65 -29.94 13.38 -0.36
C PHE A 65 -30.12 14.85 -0.74
N ASP A 66 -31.35 15.22 -1.10
CA ASP A 66 -31.66 16.56 -1.58
C ASP A 66 -32.03 17.48 -0.40
N TYR A 67 -31.46 18.68 -0.43
CA TYR A 67 -31.69 19.75 0.55
C TYR A 67 -31.97 21.06 -0.18
N ALA A 68 -32.77 21.94 0.43
CA ALA A 68 -32.94 23.30 -0.08
C ALA A 68 -31.73 24.16 0.29
N VAL A 69 -31.27 25.01 -0.63
CA VAL A 69 -30.18 25.96 -0.42
C VAL A 69 -30.75 27.30 0.05
N PRO A 70 -30.50 27.73 1.29
CA PRO A 70 -30.89 29.08 1.72
C PRO A 70 -30.19 30.15 0.88
N ALA A 71 -30.89 31.21 0.49
CA ALA A 71 -30.36 32.31 -0.33
C ALA A 71 -29.08 32.92 0.27
N ALA A 72 -29.03 33.07 1.60
CA ALA A 72 -27.85 33.56 2.33
C ALA A 72 -26.60 32.68 2.20
N MET A 73 -26.74 31.42 1.76
CA MET A 73 -25.63 30.49 1.57
C MET A 73 -25.33 30.20 0.09
N ALA A 74 -26.12 30.73 -0.84
CA ALA A 74 -26.08 30.36 -2.25
C ALA A 74 -24.69 30.53 -2.91
N GLN A 75 -23.95 31.59 -2.54
CA GLN A 75 -22.61 31.85 -3.08
C GLN A 75 -21.54 30.87 -2.56
N ALA A 76 -21.66 30.44 -1.30
CA ALA A 76 -20.70 29.57 -0.63
C ALA A 76 -21.01 28.07 -0.83
N ALA A 77 -22.29 27.72 -1.05
CA ALA A 77 -22.74 26.36 -1.30
C ALA A 77 -22.34 25.92 -2.71
N ARG A 78 -21.06 25.62 -2.92
CA ARG A 78 -20.52 25.14 -4.21
C ARG A 78 -20.29 23.63 -4.20
N PRO A 79 -20.39 22.93 -5.33
CA PRO A 79 -19.94 21.54 -5.43
C PRO A 79 -18.54 21.36 -4.82
N GLY A 80 -18.38 20.29 -4.04
CA GLY A 80 -17.15 19.92 -3.35
C GLY A 80 -16.96 20.50 -1.94
N VAL A 81 -17.82 21.43 -1.50
CA VAL A 81 -17.70 22.02 -0.15
C VAL A 81 -18.26 21.11 0.93
N ARG A 82 -17.72 21.25 2.14
CA ARG A 82 -18.26 20.60 3.34
C ARG A 82 -19.51 21.33 3.82
N VAL A 83 -20.57 20.59 4.07
CA VAL A 83 -21.84 21.08 4.58
C VAL A 83 -22.24 20.35 5.86
N LYS A 84 -23.10 20.98 6.65
CA LYS A 84 -23.80 20.35 7.77
C LYS A 84 -25.28 20.32 7.45
N VAL A 85 -25.90 19.17 7.64
CA VAL A 85 -27.32 18.92 7.33
C VAL A 85 -28.03 18.26 8.50
N ARG A 86 -29.36 18.41 8.56
CA ARG A 86 -30.20 17.66 9.50
C ARG A 86 -30.56 16.33 8.84
N PHE A 87 -30.13 15.22 9.44
CA PHE A 87 -30.38 13.89 8.92
C PHE A 87 -30.81 12.98 10.09
N ALA A 88 -31.93 12.28 9.94
CA ALA A 88 -32.51 11.42 10.98
C ALA A 88 -32.58 12.06 12.39
N GLY A 89 -32.89 13.35 12.48
CA GLY A 89 -32.99 14.06 13.77
C GLY A 89 -31.64 14.44 14.40
N GLN A 90 -30.52 14.34 13.68
CA GLN A 90 -29.20 14.76 14.13
C GLN A 90 -28.53 15.67 13.09
N ASP A 91 -27.56 16.47 13.54
CA ASP A 91 -26.77 17.30 12.62
C ASP A 91 -25.52 16.52 12.21
N VAL A 92 -25.43 16.18 10.92
CA VAL A 92 -24.38 15.33 10.35
C VAL A 92 -23.58 16.13 9.33
N ASP A 93 -22.30 15.82 9.21
CA ASP A 93 -21.43 16.39 8.17
C ASP A 93 -21.73 15.72 6.82
N GLY A 94 -21.41 16.40 5.73
CA GLY A 94 -21.59 15.89 4.38
C GLY A 94 -20.85 16.74 3.35
N TYR A 95 -20.89 16.28 2.11
CA TYR A 95 -20.28 16.96 0.97
C TYR A 95 -21.36 17.32 -0.04
N LEU A 96 -21.39 18.58 -0.46
CA LEU A 96 -22.25 19.02 -1.54
C LEU A 96 -21.70 18.49 -2.86
N LEU A 97 -22.40 17.58 -3.54
CA LEU A 97 -21.94 16.99 -4.80
C LEU A 97 -22.29 17.87 -5.99
N GLU A 98 -23.50 18.42 -6.00
CA GLU A 98 -24.01 19.26 -7.08
C GLU A 98 -25.15 20.16 -6.59
N ARG A 99 -25.43 21.21 -7.37
CA ARG A 99 -26.66 22.00 -7.25
C ARG A 99 -27.55 21.75 -8.45
N ALA A 100 -28.87 21.76 -8.24
CA ALA A 100 -29.85 21.48 -9.27
C ALA A 100 -31.04 22.45 -9.21
N ALA A 101 -31.68 22.65 -10.36
CA ALA A 101 -32.88 23.48 -10.50
C ALA A 101 -34.12 22.86 -9.80
N SER A 102 -34.20 21.53 -9.74
CA SER A 102 -35.34 20.80 -9.20
C SER A 102 -34.92 19.52 -8.47
N SER A 103 -35.85 18.94 -7.70
CA SER A 103 -35.70 17.66 -7.00
C SER A 103 -36.88 16.76 -7.35
N ASP A 104 -36.62 15.45 -7.48
CA ASP A 104 -37.67 14.44 -7.66
C ASP A 104 -38.33 14.06 -6.33
N HIS A 105 -37.89 14.64 -5.20
CA HIS A 105 -38.48 14.40 -3.90
C HIS A 105 -39.88 15.02 -3.81
N PRO A 106 -40.93 14.24 -3.52
CA PRO A 106 -42.31 14.75 -3.51
C PRO A 106 -42.63 15.63 -2.29
N GLY A 107 -41.78 15.62 -1.25
CA GLY A 107 -41.97 16.36 0.00
C GLY A 107 -41.25 17.71 0.04
N ARG A 108 -41.42 18.43 1.16
CA ARG A 108 -40.67 19.67 1.41
C ARG A 108 -39.21 19.33 1.75
N LEU A 109 -38.28 19.89 0.98
CA LEU A 109 -36.86 19.75 1.25
C LEU A 109 -36.47 20.45 2.55
N ALA A 110 -35.69 19.77 3.38
CA ALA A 110 -35.06 20.40 4.54
C ALA A 110 -33.97 21.38 4.05
N PRO A 111 -33.83 22.56 4.65
CA PRO A 111 -32.78 23.50 4.27
C PRO A 111 -31.42 23.05 4.81
N LEU A 112 -30.35 23.39 4.08
CA LEU A 112 -28.98 23.25 4.57
C LEU A 112 -28.82 23.96 5.92
N ARG A 113 -28.19 23.30 6.90
CA ARG A 113 -27.95 23.93 8.22
C ARG A 113 -26.82 24.94 8.15
N ARG A 114 -25.76 24.60 7.42
CA ARG A 114 -24.55 25.41 7.31
C ARG A 114 -23.66 24.91 6.16
N VAL A 115 -23.03 25.83 5.45
CA VAL A 115 -21.81 25.58 4.68
C VAL A 115 -20.62 25.75 5.64
N VAL A 116 -19.81 24.69 5.83
CA VAL A 116 -18.72 24.68 6.84
C VAL A 116 -17.59 25.62 6.44
N SER A 117 -17.24 25.59 5.15
CA SER A 117 -16.29 26.44 4.45
C SER A 117 -16.68 26.50 2.97
N ASP A 118 -16.35 27.59 2.28
CA ASP A 118 -16.49 27.75 0.82
C ASP A 118 -15.36 27.08 0.02
N GLU A 119 -14.38 26.48 0.70
CA GLU A 119 -13.28 25.73 0.08
C GLU A 119 -13.78 24.40 -0.55
N PRO A 120 -13.67 24.22 -1.88
CA PRO A 120 -14.07 22.99 -2.56
C PRO A 120 -13.00 21.91 -2.39
N VAL A 121 -13.08 21.17 -1.30
CA VAL A 121 -12.10 20.13 -0.95
C VAL A 121 -12.33 18.79 -1.65
N LEU A 122 -13.53 18.55 -2.17
CA LEU A 122 -13.86 17.33 -2.90
C LEU A 122 -14.10 17.69 -4.37
N SER A 123 -13.08 17.52 -5.22
CA SER A 123 -13.22 17.79 -6.65
C SER A 123 -14.18 16.77 -7.30
N PRO A 124 -14.87 17.12 -8.39
CA PRO A 124 -15.77 16.20 -9.09
C PRO A 124 -15.08 14.89 -9.54
N ALA A 125 -13.83 14.98 -10.01
CA ALA A 125 -13.04 13.81 -10.38
C ALA A 125 -12.81 12.87 -9.18
N VAL A 126 -12.45 13.42 -8.02
CA VAL A 126 -12.24 12.63 -6.79
C VAL A 126 -13.56 12.10 -6.24
N ALA A 127 -14.66 12.85 -6.29
CA ALA A 127 -16.00 12.36 -5.92
C ALA A 127 -16.42 11.18 -6.80
N GLY A 128 -16.17 11.29 -8.10
CA GLY A 128 -16.35 10.20 -9.05
C GLY A 128 -15.51 8.99 -8.65
N LEU A 129 -14.20 9.17 -8.42
CA LEU A 129 -13.27 8.11 -8.04
C LEU A 129 -13.72 7.37 -6.77
N VAL A 130 -14.12 8.13 -5.74
CA VAL A 130 -14.69 7.60 -4.50
C VAL A 130 -15.85 6.66 -4.78
N GLY A 131 -16.78 7.05 -5.67
CA GLY A 131 -17.89 6.19 -6.09
C GLY A 131 -17.43 4.90 -6.76
N ALA A 132 -16.47 4.97 -7.69
CA ALA A 132 -15.96 3.80 -8.39
C ALA A 132 -15.18 2.85 -7.49
N VAL A 133 -14.40 3.38 -6.53
CA VAL A 133 -13.70 2.57 -5.53
C VAL A 133 -14.70 1.90 -4.59
N ALA A 134 -15.71 2.63 -4.12
CA ALA A 134 -16.77 2.07 -3.29
C ALA A 134 -17.52 0.94 -4.05
N GLU A 135 -17.90 1.13 -5.31
CA GLU A 135 -18.54 0.08 -6.10
C GLU A 135 -17.63 -1.15 -6.30
N ARG A 136 -16.37 -0.94 -6.67
CA ARG A 136 -15.42 -2.04 -6.95
C ARG A 136 -15.15 -2.90 -5.72
N TYR A 137 -15.00 -2.27 -4.57
CA TYR A 137 -14.65 -2.95 -3.32
C TYR A 137 -15.87 -3.24 -2.43
N ALA A 138 -17.08 -3.09 -2.97
CA ALA A 138 -18.33 -3.20 -2.23
C ALA A 138 -18.35 -2.35 -0.94
N GLY A 139 -17.74 -1.17 -0.96
CA GLY A 139 -17.67 -0.24 0.16
C GLY A 139 -18.76 0.81 0.19
N ASN A 140 -18.73 1.63 1.24
CA ASN A 140 -19.45 2.90 1.30
C ASN A 140 -18.57 4.05 0.81
N ARG A 141 -19.17 5.05 0.16
CA ARG A 141 -18.43 6.26 -0.25
C ARG A 141 -17.88 7.04 0.94
N SER A 142 -18.55 7.05 2.09
CA SER A 142 -18.04 7.67 3.34
C SER A 142 -16.72 7.06 3.80
N ASP A 143 -16.58 5.74 3.69
CA ASP A 143 -15.38 5.00 4.09
C ASP A 143 -14.20 5.24 3.15
N VAL A 144 -14.46 5.64 1.90
CA VAL A 144 -13.43 6.07 0.95
C VAL A 144 -13.12 7.56 1.11
N LEU A 145 -14.13 8.40 1.39
CA LEU A 145 -13.96 9.85 1.60
C LEU A 145 -12.96 10.19 2.70
N ARG A 146 -12.94 9.41 3.79
CA ARG A 146 -11.94 9.60 4.87
C ARG A 146 -10.49 9.40 4.42
N LEU A 147 -10.26 8.67 3.31
CA LEU A 147 -8.95 8.53 2.69
C LEU A 147 -8.65 9.71 1.77
N ALA A 148 -9.67 10.18 1.04
CA ALA A 148 -9.56 11.22 0.04
C ALA A 148 -9.42 12.64 0.60
N VAL A 149 -10.14 12.94 1.68
CA VAL A 149 -10.25 14.30 2.22
C VAL A 149 -9.74 14.32 3.67
N PRO A 150 -8.62 15.02 3.95
CA PRO A 150 -8.11 15.12 5.32
C PRO A 150 -9.06 15.92 6.24
N PRO A 151 -8.97 15.73 7.57
CA PRO A 151 -9.68 16.56 8.53
C PRO A 151 -9.36 18.05 8.35
N ARG A 152 -10.38 18.90 8.48
CA ARG A 152 -10.25 20.34 8.26
C ARG A 152 -9.37 20.99 9.34
N HIS A 153 -8.40 21.81 8.92
CA HIS A 153 -7.66 22.70 9.81
C HIS A 153 -7.99 24.17 9.51
N ALA A 154 -8.88 24.76 10.33
CA ALA A 154 -9.52 26.04 10.04
C ALA A 154 -8.56 27.23 9.88
N THR A 155 -7.49 27.28 10.67
CA THR A 155 -6.52 28.37 10.62
C THR A 155 -5.73 28.33 9.31
N THR A 156 -5.27 27.14 8.93
CA THR A 156 -4.50 26.92 7.69
C THR A 156 -5.34 27.17 6.44
N GLU A 157 -6.63 26.90 6.49
CA GLU A 157 -7.53 27.18 5.36
C GLU A 157 -7.56 28.65 4.96
N LYS A 158 -7.41 29.55 5.94
CA LYS A 158 -7.39 31.00 5.72
C LYS A 158 -6.07 31.49 5.14
N GLU A 159 -5.00 30.69 5.26
CA GLU A 159 -3.71 31.02 4.67
C GLU A 159 -3.80 30.87 3.15
N PRO A 160 -3.34 31.87 2.37
CA PRO A 160 -3.25 31.71 0.93
C PRO A 160 -2.25 30.62 0.59
N SER A 161 -2.52 29.85 -0.46
CA SER A 161 -1.55 28.92 -1.00
C SER A 161 -0.44 29.69 -1.73
N PRO A 162 0.81 29.19 -1.70
CA PRO A 162 1.92 29.83 -2.41
C PRO A 162 1.64 29.86 -3.92
N ALA A 163 2.21 30.82 -4.63
CA ALA A 163 2.09 30.89 -6.08
C ALA A 163 2.69 29.63 -6.74
N GLU A 164 2.12 29.22 -7.88
CA GLU A 164 2.67 28.14 -8.70
C GLU A 164 3.99 28.62 -9.33
N PRO A 165 5.13 27.93 -9.11
CA PRO A 165 6.41 28.32 -9.69
C PRO A 165 6.45 28.04 -11.20
N PRO A 166 7.20 28.85 -11.98
CA PRO A 166 7.40 28.58 -13.40
C PRO A 166 8.16 27.26 -13.60
N VAL A 167 7.67 26.41 -14.50
CA VAL A 167 8.27 25.09 -14.75
C VAL A 167 9.64 25.28 -15.44
N PRO A 168 10.73 24.69 -14.91
CA PRO A 168 12.05 24.83 -15.53
C PRO A 168 12.11 24.05 -16.86
N PRO A 169 12.87 24.56 -17.85
CA PRO A 169 13.08 23.85 -19.11
C PRO A 169 13.84 22.54 -18.91
N ALA A 170 13.74 21.63 -19.88
CA ALA A 170 14.49 20.38 -19.87
C ALA A 170 16.00 20.64 -20.02
N ARG A 171 16.81 19.94 -19.22
CA ARG A 171 18.27 19.97 -19.36
C ARG A 171 18.72 18.92 -20.38
N GLU A 172 19.80 19.20 -21.10
CA GLU A 172 20.39 18.21 -22.00
C GLU A 172 20.86 16.97 -21.21
N GLY A 173 20.49 15.78 -21.69
CA GLY A 173 20.81 14.52 -21.02
C GLY A 173 20.00 14.23 -19.74
N GLU A 174 19.01 15.07 -19.39
CA GLU A 174 18.19 14.90 -18.17
C GLU A 174 17.59 13.49 -18.06
N ALA A 175 17.05 12.96 -19.16
CA ALA A 175 16.44 11.63 -19.22
C ALA A 175 17.40 10.52 -19.72
N ALA A 176 18.72 10.75 -19.75
CA ALA A 176 19.67 9.82 -20.39
C ALA A 176 19.68 8.42 -19.78
N GLY A 177 19.42 8.27 -18.48
CA GLY A 177 19.33 6.95 -17.84
C GLY A 177 18.09 6.14 -18.24
N TRP A 178 17.11 6.74 -18.93
CA TRP A 178 16.03 5.98 -19.57
C TRP A 178 16.47 5.27 -20.85
N ALA A 179 17.56 5.69 -21.49
CA ALA A 179 18.01 5.18 -22.79
C ALA A 179 18.33 3.68 -22.79
N VAL A 180 18.59 3.09 -21.62
CA VAL A 180 18.85 1.64 -21.48
C VAL A 180 17.58 0.79 -21.56
N TYR A 181 16.40 1.39 -21.41
CA TYR A 181 15.12 0.69 -21.38
C TYR A 181 14.45 0.77 -22.75
N GLU A 182 14.03 -0.38 -23.25
CA GLU A 182 13.28 -0.44 -24.51
C GLU A 182 11.99 0.39 -24.41
N HIS A 183 11.62 1.07 -25.50
CA HIS A 183 10.44 1.95 -25.61
C HIS A 183 10.40 3.19 -24.70
N ALA A 184 11.36 3.40 -23.80
CA ALA A 184 11.31 4.50 -22.84
C ALA A 184 11.36 5.89 -23.50
N ALA A 185 12.12 6.04 -24.59
CA ALA A 185 12.16 7.31 -25.35
C ALA A 185 10.77 7.67 -25.90
N ALA A 186 10.05 6.70 -26.47
CA ALA A 186 8.69 6.92 -26.97
C ALA A 186 7.72 7.23 -25.82
N TYR A 187 7.83 6.51 -24.71
CA TYR A 187 7.03 6.76 -23.51
C TYR A 187 7.19 8.20 -23.00
N LEU A 188 8.42 8.69 -22.85
CA LEU A 188 8.71 10.05 -22.40
C LEU A 188 8.22 11.11 -23.40
N ALA A 189 8.45 10.91 -24.70
CA ALA A 189 7.96 11.83 -25.74
C ALA A 189 6.42 11.98 -25.67
N HIS A 190 5.70 10.87 -25.48
CA HIS A 190 4.25 10.92 -25.31
C HIS A 190 3.82 11.68 -24.05
N LEU A 191 4.59 11.62 -22.96
CA LEU A 191 4.32 12.43 -21.76
C LEU A 191 4.53 13.93 -22.03
N GLU A 192 5.57 14.30 -22.76
CA GLU A 192 5.87 15.69 -23.14
C GLU A 192 4.84 16.28 -24.10
N GLU A 193 4.24 15.45 -24.95
CA GLU A 193 3.12 15.79 -25.81
C GLU A 193 1.77 15.86 -25.06
N GLY A 194 1.75 15.52 -23.77
CA GLY A 194 0.55 15.49 -22.95
C GLY A 194 -0.38 14.31 -23.26
N ALA A 195 0.10 13.27 -23.95
CA ALA A 195 -0.65 12.04 -24.19
C ALA A 195 -0.76 11.17 -22.92
N ALA A 196 -1.38 9.99 -23.05
CA ALA A 196 -1.66 9.08 -21.93
C ALA A 196 -1.05 7.69 -22.11
N PRO A 197 0.28 7.57 -22.32
CA PRO A 197 0.93 6.26 -22.46
C PRO A 197 0.86 5.46 -21.15
N ARG A 198 0.80 4.13 -21.25
CA ARG A 198 0.73 3.24 -20.09
C ARG A 198 1.86 2.24 -20.14
N ALA A 199 2.60 2.13 -19.05
CA ALA A 199 3.82 1.33 -18.98
C ALA A 199 3.94 0.53 -17.69
N VAL A 200 4.55 -0.65 -17.81
CA VAL A 200 5.10 -1.42 -16.69
C VAL A 200 6.61 -1.37 -16.82
N TRP A 201 7.28 -0.81 -15.81
CA TRP A 201 8.73 -0.64 -15.81
C TRP A 201 9.40 -1.60 -14.83
N SER A 202 10.23 -2.49 -15.36
CA SER A 202 11.11 -3.36 -14.57
C SER A 202 12.49 -2.73 -14.49
N ALA A 203 12.78 -2.06 -13.38
CA ALA A 203 14.04 -1.38 -13.16
C ALA A 203 15.21 -2.39 -13.14
N ALA A 204 16.31 -2.03 -13.79
CA ALA A 204 17.53 -2.83 -13.75
C ALA A 204 18.18 -2.73 -12.35
N PRO A 205 19.04 -3.68 -11.96
CA PRO A 205 19.74 -3.60 -10.68
C PRO A 205 20.56 -2.31 -10.59
N GLY A 206 20.65 -1.72 -9.38
CA GLY A 206 21.42 -0.50 -9.15
C GLY A 206 20.85 0.77 -9.80
N GLU A 207 19.59 0.73 -10.27
CA GLU A 207 18.94 1.88 -10.88
C GLU A 207 18.62 2.97 -9.85
N ASP A 208 18.82 4.23 -10.25
CA ASP A 208 18.35 5.40 -9.50
C ASP A 208 16.87 5.64 -9.83
N TRP A 209 16.02 4.75 -9.32
CA TRP A 209 14.61 4.78 -9.63
C TRP A 209 13.90 6.09 -9.21
N PRO A 210 14.23 6.74 -8.07
CA PRO A 210 13.62 8.03 -7.74
C PRO A 210 13.92 9.10 -8.79
N ALA A 211 15.15 9.13 -9.33
CA ALA A 211 15.51 10.04 -10.41
C ALA A 211 14.71 9.76 -11.68
N ARG A 212 14.58 8.50 -12.10
CA ARG A 212 13.77 8.12 -13.27
C ARG A 212 12.31 8.55 -13.11
N VAL A 213 11.72 8.33 -11.94
CA VAL A 213 10.33 8.77 -11.63
C VAL A 213 10.22 10.30 -11.65
N ALA A 214 11.20 11.02 -11.09
CA ALA A 214 11.23 12.47 -11.11
C ALA A 214 11.33 13.03 -12.54
N GLU A 215 12.09 12.40 -13.42
CA GLU A 215 12.20 12.78 -14.84
C GLU A 215 10.88 12.57 -15.59
N ALA A 216 10.18 11.44 -15.38
CA ALA A 216 8.86 11.22 -15.96
C ALA A 216 7.83 12.25 -15.45
N ALA A 217 7.94 12.62 -14.17
CA ALA A 217 7.11 13.68 -13.59
C ALA A 217 7.42 15.05 -14.19
N ALA A 218 8.70 15.37 -14.40
CA ALA A 218 9.15 16.60 -15.03
C ALA A 218 8.66 16.71 -16.49
N ALA A 219 8.79 15.64 -17.28
CA ALA A 219 8.27 15.55 -18.64
C ALA A 219 6.76 15.86 -18.70
N THR A 220 5.98 15.21 -17.82
CA THR A 220 4.54 15.43 -17.72
C THR A 220 4.20 16.86 -17.28
N ARG A 221 4.95 17.41 -16.32
CA ARG A 221 4.73 18.77 -15.81
C ARG A 221 5.01 19.83 -16.88
N ARG A 222 6.02 19.62 -17.72
CA ARG A 222 6.34 20.51 -18.86
C ARG A 222 5.23 20.52 -19.92
N ALA A 223 4.49 19.42 -20.08
CA ALA A 223 3.27 19.37 -20.89
C ALA A 223 2.08 20.11 -20.23
N GLY A 224 2.28 20.77 -19.09
CA GLY A 224 1.23 21.48 -18.35
C GLY A 224 0.35 20.59 -17.47
N ARG A 225 0.56 19.27 -17.47
CA ARG A 225 -0.25 18.30 -16.73
C ARG A 225 0.28 18.04 -15.32
N GLY A 226 -0.57 17.51 -14.44
CA GLY A 226 -0.24 17.13 -13.07
C GLY A 226 0.26 15.69 -12.94
N VAL A 227 0.88 15.36 -11.80
CA VAL A 227 1.50 14.06 -11.54
C VAL A 227 1.16 13.59 -10.13
N LEU A 228 0.85 12.31 -10.01
CA LEU A 228 0.61 11.65 -8.74
C LEU A 228 1.49 10.41 -8.59
N ILE A 229 2.31 10.38 -7.54
CA ILE A 229 3.29 9.32 -7.27
C ILE A 229 2.95 8.68 -5.93
N CYS A 230 2.59 7.39 -5.96
CA CYS A 230 2.42 6.57 -4.77
C CYS A 230 3.61 5.64 -4.58
N VAL A 231 4.20 5.67 -3.39
CA VAL A 231 5.30 4.79 -2.97
C VAL A 231 4.93 4.08 -1.66
N PRO A 232 5.61 2.98 -1.28
CA PRO A 232 5.21 2.16 -0.14
C PRO A 232 5.21 2.91 1.20
N ASP A 233 6.30 3.63 1.50
CA ASP A 233 6.54 4.20 2.84
C ASP A 233 7.15 5.62 2.81
N GLY A 234 7.38 6.19 3.99
CA GLY A 234 8.00 7.51 4.14
C GLY A 234 9.46 7.59 3.66
N LYS A 235 10.23 6.49 3.75
CA LYS A 235 11.63 6.44 3.26
C LYS A 235 11.65 6.62 1.75
N ASP A 236 10.73 5.98 1.03
CA ASP A 236 10.63 6.13 -0.41
C ASP A 236 10.02 7.49 -0.81
N VAL A 237 9.11 8.05 -0.01
CA VAL A 237 8.64 9.45 -0.22
C VAL A 237 9.82 10.41 -0.16
N ASP A 238 10.68 10.31 0.86
CA ASP A 238 11.84 11.17 1.02
C ASP A 238 12.84 11.03 -0.14
N ARG A 239 12.96 9.83 -0.73
CA ARG A 239 13.83 9.60 -1.89
C ARG A 239 13.31 10.31 -3.14
N VAL A 240 12.02 10.21 -3.42
CA VAL A 240 11.39 10.90 -4.57
C VAL A 240 11.36 12.40 -4.32
N ASP A 241 11.10 12.85 -3.10
CA ASP A 241 11.15 14.26 -2.69
C ASP A 241 12.52 14.88 -2.97
N ARG A 242 13.61 14.19 -2.61
CA ARG A 242 14.97 14.61 -2.94
C ARG A 242 15.24 14.65 -4.44
N ALA A 243 14.79 13.64 -5.19
CA ALA A 243 14.98 13.58 -6.63
C ALA A 243 14.24 14.71 -7.36
N LEU A 244 12.98 14.97 -7.00
CA LEU A 244 12.20 16.10 -7.53
C LEU A 244 12.81 17.45 -7.14
N THR A 245 13.23 17.60 -5.88
CA THR A 245 13.89 18.82 -5.40
C THR A 245 15.16 19.12 -6.17
N ALA A 246 16.00 18.11 -6.44
CA ALA A 246 17.23 18.27 -7.21
C ALA A 246 16.95 18.62 -8.68
N LEU A 247 15.88 18.05 -9.25
CA LEU A 247 15.55 18.21 -10.65
C LEU A 247 14.81 19.52 -10.96
N LEU A 248 13.70 19.74 -10.27
CA LEU A 248 12.76 20.84 -10.50
C LEU A 248 12.91 21.98 -9.48
N GLY A 249 13.38 21.69 -8.27
CA GLY A 249 13.38 22.61 -7.12
C GLY A 249 12.29 22.27 -6.11
N GLY A 250 12.48 22.67 -4.84
CA GLY A 250 11.62 22.28 -3.72
C GLY A 250 10.21 22.88 -3.71
N GLU A 251 9.89 23.79 -4.64
CA GLU A 251 8.59 24.46 -4.71
C GLU A 251 7.61 23.80 -5.70
N HIS A 252 8.02 22.74 -6.42
CA HIS A 252 7.22 22.16 -7.51
C HIS A 252 6.27 21.02 -7.08
N HIS A 253 6.52 20.41 -5.94
CA HIS A 253 5.76 19.26 -5.45
C HIS A 253 5.41 19.40 -3.97
N VAL A 254 4.51 18.53 -3.51
CA VAL A 254 4.22 18.35 -2.08
C VAL A 254 4.31 16.88 -1.71
N THR A 255 4.59 16.63 -0.43
CA THR A 255 4.59 15.30 0.16
C THR A 255 3.38 15.08 1.05
N LEU A 256 2.55 14.08 0.71
CA LEU A 256 1.36 13.71 1.49
C LEU A 256 1.63 12.40 2.26
N THR A 257 2.09 12.55 3.49
CA THR A 257 2.36 11.43 4.42
C THR A 257 1.45 11.50 5.64
N ALA A 258 1.23 10.34 6.29
CA ALA A 258 0.42 10.26 7.50
C ALA A 258 1.10 10.92 8.71
N ASP A 259 2.44 10.91 8.75
CA ASP A 259 3.24 11.44 9.85
C ASP A 259 3.35 12.97 9.83
N ALA A 260 2.93 13.61 8.75
CA ALA A 260 2.80 15.06 8.71
C ALA A 260 1.71 15.53 9.69
N GLY A 261 2.05 16.47 10.58
CA GLY A 261 1.09 17.04 11.52
C GLY A 261 -0.14 17.64 10.82
N PRO A 262 -1.32 17.72 11.49
CA PRO A 262 -2.59 18.07 10.84
C PRO A 262 -2.57 19.38 10.03
N ALA A 263 -1.88 20.41 10.53
CA ALA A 263 -1.76 21.70 9.85
C ALA A 263 -0.96 21.59 8.53
N ARG A 264 0.20 20.91 8.54
CA ARG A 264 1.03 20.72 7.34
C ARG A 264 0.29 19.89 6.30
N ARG A 265 -0.27 18.75 6.71
CA ARG A 265 -1.04 17.87 5.83
C ARG A 265 -2.22 18.59 5.17
N TYR A 266 -2.94 19.43 5.92
CA TYR A 266 -4.04 20.21 5.35
C TYR A 266 -3.54 21.31 4.41
N ARG A 267 -2.44 22.00 4.74
CA ARG A 267 -1.82 23.01 3.87
C ARG A 267 -1.41 22.42 2.51
N ASP A 268 -0.71 21.29 2.54
CA ASP A 268 -0.21 20.63 1.33
C ASP A 268 -1.37 20.10 0.49
N PHE A 269 -2.40 19.54 1.13
CA PHE A 269 -3.65 19.16 0.46
C PHE A 269 -4.34 20.35 -0.22
N LEU A 270 -4.45 21.50 0.47
CA LEU A 270 -5.03 22.71 -0.11
C LEU A 270 -4.20 23.26 -1.27
N ALA A 271 -2.86 23.20 -1.18
CA ALA A 271 -1.99 23.61 -2.27
C ALA A 271 -2.27 22.81 -3.56
N VAL A 272 -2.56 21.51 -3.41
CA VAL A 272 -2.99 20.64 -4.51
C VAL A 272 -4.41 20.95 -4.95
N ALA A 273 -5.37 21.00 -4.03
CA ALA A 273 -6.79 21.24 -4.32
C ALA A 273 -7.03 22.60 -5.00
N ARG A 274 -6.21 23.61 -4.70
CA ARG A 274 -6.24 24.94 -5.32
C ARG A 274 -5.41 25.04 -6.62
N GLY A 275 -4.72 23.96 -7.02
CA GLY A 275 -3.94 23.90 -8.26
C GLY A 275 -2.56 24.57 -8.20
N THR A 276 -2.17 25.12 -7.05
CA THR A 276 -0.86 25.76 -6.87
C THR A 276 0.32 24.78 -6.89
N ARG A 277 0.05 23.49 -6.61
CA ARG A 277 1.01 22.40 -6.68
C ARG A 277 0.37 21.24 -7.43
N ARG A 278 1.02 20.76 -8.49
CA ARG A 278 0.47 19.72 -9.37
C ARG A 278 1.26 18.42 -9.37
N ILE A 279 2.38 18.35 -8.64
CA ILE A 279 3.12 17.12 -8.42
C ILE A 279 2.91 16.71 -6.96
N VAL A 280 2.41 15.50 -6.76
CA VAL A 280 2.17 14.94 -5.43
C VAL A 280 2.95 13.65 -5.29
N VAL A 281 3.69 13.54 -4.20
CA VAL A 281 4.32 12.30 -3.75
C VAL A 281 3.69 11.90 -2.44
N GLY A 282 3.32 10.64 -2.27
CA GLY A 282 2.85 10.18 -0.97
C GLY A 282 2.73 8.67 -0.91
N THR A 283 2.17 8.19 0.19
CA THR A 283 1.87 6.77 0.36
C THR A 283 0.47 6.45 -0.19
N ARG A 284 -0.08 5.28 0.16
CA ARG A 284 -1.34 4.75 -0.39
C ARG A 284 -2.50 5.76 -0.45
N ALA A 285 -2.72 6.57 0.59
CA ALA A 285 -3.84 7.52 0.64
C ALA A 285 -3.69 8.69 -0.36
N ALA A 286 -2.47 8.99 -0.81
CA ALA A 286 -2.23 10.05 -1.80
C ALA A 286 -2.88 9.73 -3.15
N ALA A 287 -3.24 8.46 -3.43
CA ALA A 287 -3.95 8.04 -4.65
C ALA A 287 -5.22 8.88 -4.93
N PHE A 288 -5.83 9.44 -3.88
CA PHE A 288 -7.04 10.28 -3.95
C PHE A 288 -6.77 11.79 -4.02
N ALA A 289 -5.51 12.24 -4.07
CA ALA A 289 -5.18 13.65 -4.09
C ALA A 289 -5.82 14.37 -5.29
N PRO A 290 -6.44 15.56 -5.10
CA PRO A 290 -7.18 16.27 -6.13
C PRO A 290 -6.25 17.06 -7.07
N VAL A 291 -5.32 16.36 -7.72
CA VAL A 291 -4.35 16.94 -8.65
C VAL A 291 -5.07 17.52 -9.87
N HIS A 292 -4.80 18.79 -10.18
CA HIS A 292 -5.33 19.46 -11.36
C HIS A 292 -4.64 18.97 -12.64
N ASP A 293 -5.42 18.84 -13.71
CA ASP A 293 -4.96 18.41 -15.04
C ASP A 293 -4.12 17.12 -14.99
N LEU A 294 -4.53 16.13 -14.18
CA LEU A 294 -3.74 14.93 -13.94
C LEU A 294 -3.32 14.28 -15.27
N GLY A 295 -2.01 14.07 -15.44
CA GLY A 295 -1.40 13.53 -16.65
C GLY A 295 -0.64 12.25 -16.45
N LEU A 296 -0.11 12.00 -15.25
CA LEU A 296 0.62 10.77 -14.95
C LEU A 296 0.29 10.28 -13.54
N VAL A 297 -0.04 9.00 -13.43
CA VAL A 297 -0.02 8.26 -12.17
C VAL A 297 1.16 7.31 -12.13
N VAL A 298 1.86 7.26 -11.00
CA VAL A 298 2.98 6.36 -10.76
C VAL A 298 2.71 5.55 -9.50
N VAL A 299 2.93 4.24 -9.57
CA VAL A 299 3.03 3.39 -8.38
C VAL A 299 4.39 2.71 -8.40
N TRP A 300 5.20 3.00 -7.38
CA TRP A 300 6.46 2.29 -7.16
C TRP A 300 6.22 1.09 -6.23
N ASP A 301 6.80 -0.03 -6.63
CA ASP A 301 6.73 -1.32 -5.97
C ASP A 301 5.28 -1.72 -5.63
N ASP A 302 4.48 -1.91 -6.69
CA ASP A 302 3.05 -2.17 -6.56
C ASP A 302 2.72 -3.50 -5.87
N GLY A 303 3.72 -4.38 -5.71
CA GLY A 303 3.62 -5.62 -4.95
C GLY A 303 3.78 -5.43 -3.44
N ASP A 304 4.18 -4.25 -2.94
CA ASP A 304 4.34 -4.04 -1.51
C ASP A 304 2.98 -3.97 -0.76
N ASP A 305 2.90 -4.68 0.37
CA ASP A 305 1.67 -4.81 1.17
C ASP A 305 1.21 -3.49 1.79
N LEU A 306 2.09 -2.49 1.94
CA LEU A 306 1.73 -1.16 2.40
C LEU A 306 0.77 -0.43 1.45
N HIS A 307 0.70 -0.85 0.18
CA HIS A 307 -0.28 -0.36 -0.79
C HIS A 307 -1.69 -0.94 -0.60
N ALA A 308 -1.90 -1.91 0.28
CA ALA A 308 -3.23 -2.44 0.64
C ALA A 308 -3.81 -1.72 1.86
N GLU A 309 -5.00 -1.11 1.73
CA GLU A 309 -5.67 -0.45 2.87
C GLU A 309 -6.19 -1.46 3.91
N PRO A 310 -5.79 -1.35 5.19
CA PRO A 310 -6.26 -2.25 6.23
C PRO A 310 -7.67 -1.90 6.75
N ARG A 311 -8.26 -0.78 6.35
CA ARG A 311 -9.60 -0.36 6.76
C ARG A 311 -10.57 -0.46 5.59
N ALA A 312 -11.84 -0.79 5.87
CA ALA A 312 -12.86 -0.89 4.83
C ALA A 312 -12.91 0.36 3.91
N PRO A 313 -13.11 0.21 2.59
CA PRO A 313 -13.37 -1.04 1.89
C PRO A 313 -12.09 -1.73 1.37
N TYR A 314 -10.96 -1.50 2.04
CA TYR A 314 -9.68 -2.16 1.75
C TYR A 314 -9.11 -1.92 0.33
N PRO A 315 -9.23 -0.70 -0.24
CA PRO A 315 -8.72 -0.45 -1.59
C PRO A 315 -7.20 -0.61 -1.66
N HIS A 316 -6.73 -1.09 -2.80
CA HIS A 316 -5.31 -1.11 -3.13
C HIS A 316 -4.93 0.17 -3.90
N ALA A 317 -3.78 0.79 -3.59
CA ALA A 317 -3.34 2.02 -4.27
C ALA A 317 -3.20 1.83 -5.78
N ARG A 318 -2.52 0.76 -6.23
CA ARG A 318 -2.46 0.38 -7.66
C ARG A 318 -3.83 0.43 -8.33
N GLU A 319 -4.80 -0.34 -7.83
CA GLU A 319 -6.12 -0.41 -8.46
C GLU A 319 -6.82 0.95 -8.47
N THR A 320 -6.62 1.77 -7.42
CA THR A 320 -7.15 3.14 -7.37
C THR A 320 -6.53 4.02 -8.46
N LEU A 321 -5.21 3.97 -8.64
CA LEU A 321 -4.50 4.72 -9.67
C LEU A 321 -4.84 4.24 -11.09
N LEU A 322 -4.98 2.92 -11.31
CA LEU A 322 -5.40 2.38 -12.61
C LEU A 322 -6.82 2.82 -12.97
N LEU A 323 -7.74 2.83 -12.00
CA LEU A 323 -9.10 3.39 -12.18
C LEU A 323 -9.05 4.88 -12.55
N ARG A 324 -8.15 5.66 -11.93
CA ARG A 324 -7.95 7.07 -12.30
C ARG A 324 -7.43 7.19 -13.73
N ALA A 325 -6.42 6.40 -14.10
CA ALA A 325 -5.84 6.43 -15.43
C ALA A 325 -6.86 6.13 -16.54
N GLU A 326 -7.82 5.25 -16.27
CA GLU A 326 -8.92 4.96 -17.19
C GLU A 326 -9.95 6.08 -17.25
N ARG A 327 -10.35 6.64 -16.11
CA ARG A 327 -11.46 7.61 -16.04
C ARG A 327 -11.08 9.03 -16.38
N GLU A 328 -9.85 9.42 -16.04
CA GLU A 328 -9.31 10.76 -16.28
C GLU A 328 -8.44 10.81 -17.56
N GLY A 329 -8.26 9.69 -18.26
CA GLY A 329 -7.48 9.64 -19.51
C GLY A 329 -6.01 10.03 -19.28
N THR A 330 -5.37 9.42 -18.29
CA THR A 330 -4.01 9.78 -17.85
C THR A 330 -3.02 8.68 -18.15
N ALA A 331 -1.76 9.06 -18.30
CA ALA A 331 -0.65 8.12 -18.38
C ALA A 331 -0.53 7.33 -17.07
N ALA A 332 0.08 6.14 -17.14
CA ALA A 332 0.33 5.30 -15.99
C ALA A 332 1.70 4.64 -16.05
N LEU A 333 2.39 4.61 -14.92
CA LEU A 333 3.65 3.90 -14.73
C LEU A 333 3.56 3.00 -13.50
N VAL A 334 3.49 1.68 -13.72
CA VAL A 334 3.64 0.67 -12.66
C VAL A 334 5.10 0.24 -12.67
N ALA A 335 5.84 0.52 -11.60
CA ALA A 335 7.30 0.38 -11.59
C ALA A 335 7.80 -0.38 -10.37
N GLY A 336 8.90 -1.11 -10.53
CA GLY A 336 9.59 -1.78 -9.43
C GLY A 336 10.85 -2.50 -9.90
N PHE A 337 11.68 -2.98 -8.97
CA PHE A 337 12.78 -3.89 -9.32
C PHE A 337 12.25 -5.29 -9.66
N ALA A 338 11.24 -5.75 -8.94
CA ALA A 338 10.44 -6.91 -9.31
C ALA A 338 9.22 -6.50 -10.14
N ARG A 339 8.62 -7.48 -10.83
CA ARG A 339 7.35 -7.35 -11.52
C ARG A 339 6.30 -8.13 -10.73
N SER A 340 5.26 -7.46 -10.27
CA SER A 340 4.12 -8.14 -9.64
C SER A 340 3.34 -8.95 -10.69
N VAL A 341 2.61 -9.95 -10.22
CA VAL A 341 1.71 -10.73 -11.08
C VAL A 341 0.60 -9.84 -11.66
N GLU A 342 0.16 -8.83 -10.91
CA GLU A 342 -0.78 -7.82 -11.39
C GLU A 342 -0.22 -6.98 -12.55
N ALA A 343 1.02 -6.51 -12.44
CA ALA A 343 1.68 -5.73 -13.49
C ALA A 343 1.89 -6.57 -14.75
N GLU A 344 2.29 -7.83 -14.61
CA GLU A 344 2.39 -8.77 -15.74
C GLU A 344 1.03 -8.98 -16.43
N TYR A 345 -0.06 -9.02 -15.67
CA TYR A 345 -1.40 -9.12 -16.25
C TYR A 345 -1.78 -7.88 -17.09
N LEU A 346 -1.32 -6.68 -16.70
CA LEU A 346 -1.51 -5.46 -17.50
C LEU A 346 -0.78 -5.52 -18.84
N LEU A 347 0.42 -6.13 -18.87
CA LEU A 347 1.15 -6.38 -20.10
C LEU A 347 0.45 -7.41 -20.98
N ARG A 348 0.05 -8.55 -20.39
CA ARG A 348 -0.60 -9.64 -21.13
C ARG A 348 -1.91 -9.21 -21.80
N THR A 349 -2.67 -8.32 -21.14
CA THR A 349 -3.92 -7.78 -21.70
C THR A 349 -3.72 -6.67 -22.72
N GLY A 350 -2.48 -6.20 -22.93
CA GLY A 350 -2.18 -5.06 -23.79
C GLY A 350 -2.59 -3.71 -23.21
N TRP A 351 -2.97 -3.66 -21.93
CA TRP A 351 -3.34 -2.41 -21.25
C TRP A 351 -2.14 -1.48 -21.05
N ALA A 352 -0.95 -2.04 -20.87
CA ALA A 352 0.32 -1.32 -20.80
C ALA A 352 1.39 -1.93 -21.72
N ARG A 353 2.47 -1.17 -21.97
CA ARG A 353 3.69 -1.63 -22.65
C ARG A 353 4.82 -1.83 -21.66
N GLU A 354 5.73 -2.75 -21.99
CA GLU A 354 6.87 -3.05 -21.14
C GLU A 354 7.98 -2.02 -21.35
N LEU A 355 8.57 -1.54 -20.25
CA LEU A 355 9.84 -0.84 -20.22
C LEU A 355 10.82 -1.74 -19.46
N ALA A 356 11.76 -2.36 -20.17
CA ALA A 356 12.73 -3.27 -19.58
C ALA A 356 14.10 -3.08 -20.21
N ALA A 357 15.14 -3.29 -19.41
CA ALA A 357 16.51 -3.26 -19.91
C ALA A 357 16.82 -4.60 -20.62
N PRO A 358 17.58 -4.59 -21.72
CA PRO A 358 18.04 -5.81 -22.36
C PRO A 358 18.82 -6.72 -21.39
N ARG A 359 18.69 -8.04 -21.56
CA ARG A 359 19.32 -9.03 -20.67
C ARG A 359 20.85 -8.89 -20.61
N THR A 360 21.49 -8.39 -21.66
CA THR A 360 22.92 -8.10 -21.70
C THR A 360 23.31 -7.01 -20.70
N VAL A 361 22.62 -5.87 -20.73
CA VAL A 361 22.81 -4.74 -19.81
C VAL A 361 22.61 -5.18 -18.36
N VAL A 362 21.54 -5.93 -18.10
CA VAL A 362 21.20 -6.42 -16.77
C VAL A 362 22.30 -7.32 -16.18
N ARG A 363 22.84 -8.25 -16.99
CA ARG A 363 23.91 -9.17 -16.56
C ARG A 363 25.22 -8.47 -16.22
N GLU A 364 25.51 -7.35 -16.88
CA GLU A 364 26.71 -6.55 -16.65
C GLU A 364 26.60 -5.66 -15.42
N ARG A 365 25.38 -5.22 -15.05
CA ARG A 365 25.17 -4.33 -13.90
C ARG A 365 25.48 -5.00 -12.57
N VAL A 366 24.87 -6.15 -12.27
CA VAL A 366 25.08 -6.86 -11.00
C VAL A 366 25.12 -8.36 -11.25
N ARG A 367 26.18 -9.01 -10.78
CA ARG A 367 26.31 -10.46 -10.84
C ARG A 367 25.72 -11.11 -9.59
N THR A 368 24.67 -11.90 -9.77
CA THR A 368 24.03 -12.67 -8.69
C THR A 368 24.41 -14.15 -8.77
N VAL A 369 24.83 -14.73 -7.65
CA VAL A 369 25.18 -16.17 -7.56
C VAL A 369 24.53 -16.81 -6.33
N VAL A 370 24.39 -18.14 -6.37
CA VAL A 370 23.87 -18.94 -5.24
C VAL A 370 25.01 -19.67 -4.57
N ALA A 371 25.03 -19.68 -3.23
CA ALA A 371 26.08 -20.36 -2.48
C ALA A 371 26.01 -21.89 -2.65
N GLY A 372 27.14 -22.55 -2.88
CA GLY A 372 27.18 -24.01 -3.03
C GLY A 372 26.42 -24.56 -4.25
N ALA A 373 26.25 -23.73 -5.29
CA ALA A 373 25.49 -24.07 -6.47
C ALA A 373 26.24 -25.01 -7.43
N SER A 374 27.57 -24.90 -7.51
CA SER A 374 28.39 -25.77 -8.36
C SER A 374 29.09 -26.88 -7.56
N ASP A 375 29.45 -27.97 -8.25
CA ASP A 375 30.26 -29.04 -7.67
C ASP A 375 31.61 -28.51 -7.17
N GLN A 376 32.17 -27.50 -7.85
CA GLN A 376 33.40 -26.84 -7.42
C GLN A 376 33.23 -26.08 -6.10
N ASP A 377 32.08 -25.44 -5.89
CA ASP A 377 31.78 -24.75 -4.62
C ASP A 377 31.65 -25.78 -3.49
N LEU A 378 30.99 -26.92 -3.76
CA LEU A 378 30.85 -28.01 -2.78
C LEU A 378 32.16 -28.72 -2.46
N LEU A 379 33.08 -28.85 -3.42
CA LEU A 379 34.41 -29.39 -3.15
C LEU A 379 35.21 -28.46 -2.20
N ARG A 380 35.01 -27.15 -2.30
CA ARG A 380 35.67 -26.14 -1.46
C ARG A 380 35.03 -25.99 -0.08
N ASP A 381 33.73 -26.18 0.01
CA ASP A 381 32.94 -26.16 1.24
C ASP A 381 31.84 -27.24 1.17
N PRO A 382 32.12 -28.49 1.62
CA PRO A 382 31.17 -29.60 1.57
C PRO A 382 29.89 -29.35 2.37
N LEU A 383 29.93 -28.41 3.32
CA LEU A 383 28.79 -28.03 4.14
C LEU A 383 28.08 -26.78 3.61
N ALA A 384 28.44 -26.25 2.44
CA ALA A 384 27.88 -24.99 1.91
C ALA A 384 26.35 -24.98 1.81
N ARG A 385 25.73 -26.15 1.54
CA ARG A 385 24.27 -26.31 1.47
C ARG A 385 23.59 -26.49 2.83
N ALA A 386 24.34 -26.92 3.85
CA ALA A 386 23.84 -27.17 5.20
C ALA A 386 24.16 -26.04 6.20
N ALA A 387 25.19 -25.24 5.90
CA ALA A 387 25.62 -24.13 6.73
C ALA A 387 24.69 -22.92 6.57
N ARG A 388 24.30 -22.31 7.69
CA ARG A 388 23.50 -21.06 7.69
C ARG A 388 24.25 -19.92 6.99
N VAL A 389 25.52 -19.74 7.35
CA VAL A 389 26.41 -18.77 6.72
C VAL A 389 27.61 -19.55 6.16
N PRO A 390 27.55 -19.98 4.89
CA PRO A 390 28.60 -20.79 4.29
C PRO A 390 29.90 -19.99 4.15
N ARG A 391 31.03 -20.69 3.95
CA ARG A 391 32.35 -20.05 3.79
C ARG A 391 32.35 -19.01 2.67
N GLN A 392 31.67 -19.32 1.57
CA GLN A 392 31.50 -18.44 0.41
C GLN A 392 30.84 -17.11 0.78
N ALA A 393 29.92 -17.10 1.76
CA ALA A 393 29.29 -15.86 2.23
C ALA A 393 30.28 -14.97 2.99
N PHE A 394 31.08 -15.53 3.89
CA PHE A 394 32.13 -14.77 4.57
C PHE A 394 33.21 -14.26 3.60
N GLU A 395 33.58 -15.04 2.60
CA GLU A 395 34.53 -14.61 1.56
C GLU A 395 33.96 -13.48 0.70
N ALA A 396 32.68 -13.57 0.30
CA ALA A 396 31.99 -12.52 -0.43
C ALA A 396 31.91 -11.22 0.37
N ILE A 397 31.62 -11.29 1.68
CA ILE A 397 31.62 -10.12 2.57
C ILE A 397 33.03 -9.53 2.67
N ARG A 398 34.04 -10.34 3.02
CA ARG A 398 35.43 -9.86 3.21
C ARG A 398 35.99 -9.17 1.98
N SER A 399 35.81 -9.77 0.80
CA SER A 399 36.35 -9.18 -0.43
C SER A 399 35.62 -7.88 -0.81
N ALA A 400 34.32 -7.75 -0.52
CA ALA A 400 33.55 -6.56 -0.92
C ALA A 400 33.79 -5.38 0.01
N LEU A 401 34.15 -5.64 1.28
CA LEU A 401 34.56 -4.61 2.23
C LEU A 401 35.84 -3.86 1.81
N ALA A 402 36.61 -4.38 0.86
CA ALA A 402 37.72 -3.64 0.27
C ALA A 402 37.24 -2.43 -0.54
N ASP A 403 36.03 -2.49 -1.11
CA ASP A 403 35.54 -1.53 -2.09
C ASP A 403 34.34 -0.69 -1.60
N GLY A 404 33.75 -1.00 -0.44
CA GLY A 404 32.61 -0.26 0.11
C GLY A 404 31.79 -1.02 1.16
N PRO A 405 30.59 -0.52 1.51
CA PRO A 405 29.70 -1.19 2.45
C PRO A 405 29.08 -2.46 1.85
N VAL A 406 28.78 -3.43 2.71
CA VAL A 406 28.13 -4.71 2.36
C VAL A 406 26.82 -4.84 3.13
N LEU A 407 25.74 -5.12 2.41
CA LEU A 407 24.44 -5.40 3.01
C LEU A 407 24.28 -6.91 3.22
N VAL A 408 23.86 -7.30 4.42
CA VAL A 408 23.47 -8.67 4.76
C VAL A 408 21.99 -8.62 5.13
N GLN A 409 21.13 -9.06 4.21
CA GLN A 409 19.71 -9.18 4.48
C GLN A 409 19.44 -10.50 5.21
N ASN A 410 18.76 -10.42 6.34
CA ASN A 410 18.40 -11.58 7.15
C ASN A 410 16.96 -11.46 7.68
N PRO A 411 16.02 -12.29 7.22
CA PRO A 411 14.64 -12.27 7.69
C PRO A 411 14.52 -12.63 9.18
N ARG A 412 13.62 -11.95 9.89
CA ARG A 412 13.19 -12.32 11.25
C ARG A 412 12.05 -13.34 11.17
N LEU A 413 12.00 -14.25 12.14
CA LEU A 413 10.77 -15.00 12.41
C LEU A 413 9.75 -14.07 13.09
N GLY A 414 8.77 -13.59 12.33
CA GLY A 414 7.48 -13.16 12.89
C GLY A 414 6.48 -14.32 12.79
N TYR A 415 5.75 -14.61 13.87
CA TYR A 415 4.59 -15.51 14.10
C TYR A 415 4.24 -16.72 13.19
N VAL A 416 5.09 -17.16 12.28
CA VAL A 416 4.88 -18.37 11.47
C VAL A 416 6.09 -19.27 11.61
N ALA A 417 6.07 -20.10 12.66
CA ALA A 417 7.11 -21.06 12.96
C ALA A 417 7.07 -22.23 11.96
N ALA A 418 7.76 -22.10 10.83
CA ALA A 418 8.19 -23.27 10.09
C ALA A 418 9.29 -23.95 10.91
N LEU A 419 9.05 -25.18 11.38
CA LEU A 419 10.08 -25.94 12.08
C LEU A 419 11.21 -26.32 11.11
N ALA A 420 12.42 -26.43 11.65
CA ALA A 420 13.59 -26.91 10.90
C ALA A 420 14.37 -27.92 11.72
N CYS A 421 15.22 -28.69 11.04
CA CYS A 421 16.18 -29.58 11.71
C CYS A 421 17.10 -28.78 12.63
N GLU A 422 17.24 -29.22 13.88
CA GLU A 422 18.13 -28.58 14.85
C GLU A 422 19.60 -28.57 14.37
N ARG A 423 20.01 -29.66 13.73
CA ARG A 423 21.38 -29.91 13.27
C ARG A 423 21.71 -29.24 11.94
N CYS A 424 21.02 -29.63 10.86
CA CYS A 424 21.35 -29.20 9.49
C CYS A 424 20.47 -28.07 8.96
N ARG A 425 19.50 -27.59 9.76
CA ARG A 425 18.56 -26.51 9.40
C ARG A 425 17.64 -26.76 8.21
N THR A 426 17.66 -27.95 7.61
CA THR A 426 16.68 -28.37 6.59
C THR A 426 15.25 -28.17 7.11
N PRO A 427 14.38 -27.48 6.36
CA PRO A 427 12.98 -27.26 6.75
C PRO A 427 12.25 -28.59 7.02
N ALA A 428 11.48 -28.64 8.10
CA ALA A 428 10.70 -29.82 8.46
C ALA A 428 9.42 -29.87 7.62
N ARG A 429 9.33 -30.87 6.74
CA ARG A 429 8.20 -31.10 5.84
C ARG A 429 7.43 -32.37 6.21
N CYS A 430 6.12 -32.35 5.99
CA CYS A 430 5.25 -33.51 6.10
C CYS A 430 5.63 -34.56 5.06
N THR A 431 5.66 -35.82 5.46
CA THR A 431 5.93 -36.94 4.54
C THR A 431 4.76 -37.24 3.60
N ALA A 432 3.52 -36.86 3.98
CA ALA A 432 2.32 -37.10 3.19
C ALA A 432 2.09 -36.05 2.08
N CYS A 433 2.13 -34.76 2.42
CA CYS A 433 1.79 -33.68 1.49
C CYS A 433 2.94 -32.68 1.25
N ARG A 434 4.12 -32.91 1.84
CA ARG A 434 5.28 -31.99 1.81
C ARG A 434 5.04 -30.62 2.46
N GLY A 435 3.91 -30.42 3.13
CA GLY A 435 3.58 -29.18 3.83
C GLY A 435 4.44 -28.90 5.06
N PRO A 436 4.52 -27.64 5.52
CA PRO A 436 5.31 -27.25 6.68
C PRO A 436 4.76 -27.88 7.96
N LEU A 437 5.67 -28.34 8.83
CA LEU A 437 5.33 -28.80 10.17
C LEU A 437 5.37 -27.65 11.18
N ALA A 438 4.42 -27.66 12.11
CA ALA A 438 4.35 -26.75 13.25
C ALA A 438 4.12 -27.54 14.55
N LEU A 439 4.55 -26.96 15.68
CA LEU A 439 4.20 -27.48 17.01
C LEU A 439 2.89 -26.83 17.43
N THR A 440 1.91 -27.64 17.81
CA THR A 440 0.61 -27.21 18.36
C THR A 440 0.64 -27.05 19.88
N GLY A 441 1.75 -27.43 20.52
CA GLY A 441 1.99 -27.34 21.96
C GLY A 441 3.39 -27.85 22.33
N PRO A 442 3.84 -27.66 23.58
CA PRO A 442 5.18 -28.05 24.03
C PRO A 442 5.43 -29.56 24.04
N THR A 443 4.38 -30.37 24.19
CA THR A 443 4.45 -31.84 24.35
C THR A 443 3.71 -32.59 23.24
N THR A 444 3.10 -31.88 22.28
CA THR A 444 2.37 -32.48 21.16
C THR A 444 3.33 -32.78 20.01
N PRO A 445 3.11 -33.88 19.26
CA PRO A 445 3.89 -34.15 18.06
C PRO A 445 3.72 -33.01 17.03
N PRO A 446 4.73 -32.74 16.19
CA PRO A 446 4.61 -31.75 15.14
C PRO A 446 3.52 -32.17 14.15
N ALA A 447 2.62 -31.25 13.79
CA ALA A 447 1.54 -31.50 12.85
C ALA A 447 1.73 -30.70 11.56
N CYS A 448 1.31 -31.27 10.43
CA CYS A 448 1.30 -30.55 9.17
C CYS A 448 0.25 -29.45 9.17
N ARG A 449 0.63 -28.23 8.80
CA ARG A 449 -0.31 -27.11 8.70
C ARG A 449 -1.28 -27.21 7.54
N TRP A 450 -1.01 -28.03 6.53
CA TRP A 450 -1.85 -28.16 5.35
C TRP A 450 -2.89 -29.27 5.49
N CYS A 451 -2.47 -30.46 5.90
CA CYS A 451 -3.34 -31.63 5.95
C CYS A 451 -3.64 -32.12 7.37
N GLY A 452 -3.12 -31.45 8.40
CA GLY A 452 -3.31 -31.84 9.80
C GLY A 452 -2.55 -33.09 10.24
N THR A 453 -1.83 -33.79 9.33
CA THR A 453 -1.14 -35.03 9.66
C THR A 453 -0.07 -34.83 10.72
N GLU A 454 -0.24 -35.50 11.86
CA GLU A 454 0.76 -35.56 12.92
C GLU A 454 1.97 -36.40 12.49
N THR A 455 3.16 -35.92 12.84
CA THR A 455 4.44 -36.55 12.49
C THR A 455 5.26 -36.85 13.77
N PRO A 456 4.78 -37.74 14.66
CA PRO A 456 5.43 -38.02 15.95
C PRO A 456 6.85 -38.59 15.81
N GLY A 457 7.13 -39.25 14.68
CA GLY A 457 8.43 -39.86 14.38
C GLY A 457 9.31 -39.05 13.42
N TRP A 458 9.13 -37.72 13.34
CA TRP A 458 9.89 -36.91 12.37
C TRP A 458 11.40 -37.15 12.48
N ALA A 459 12.03 -37.35 11.33
CA ALA A 459 13.47 -37.37 11.15
C ALA A 459 13.83 -36.55 9.92
N CYS A 460 14.91 -35.78 10.00
CA CYS A 460 15.36 -34.98 8.88
C CYS A 460 15.71 -35.86 7.68
N GLY A 461 15.10 -35.61 6.53
CA GLY A 461 15.40 -36.34 5.29
C GLY A 461 16.82 -36.16 4.77
N GLU A 462 17.52 -35.09 5.21
CA GLU A 462 18.89 -34.79 4.76
C GLU A 462 19.96 -35.39 5.67
N CYS A 463 19.80 -35.29 7.00
CA CYS A 463 20.84 -35.70 7.96
C CYS A 463 20.41 -36.76 8.98
N GLY A 464 19.17 -37.25 8.90
CA GLY A 464 18.58 -38.25 9.81
C GLY A 464 18.32 -37.76 11.24
N HIS A 465 18.69 -36.53 11.58
CA HIS A 465 18.52 -35.98 12.93
C HIS A 465 17.04 -35.77 13.26
N ARG A 466 16.63 -36.14 14.48
CA ARG A 466 15.23 -36.07 14.94
C ARG A 466 14.89 -34.79 15.72
N GLY A 467 15.90 -34.01 16.10
CA GLY A 467 15.69 -32.73 16.77
C GLY A 467 15.05 -31.70 15.84
N LEU A 468 13.93 -31.15 16.28
CA LEU A 468 13.26 -30.02 15.66
C LEU A 468 13.56 -28.77 16.46
N ARG A 469 13.81 -27.68 15.75
CA ARG A 469 13.92 -26.36 16.37
C ARG A 469 12.93 -25.41 15.73
N ALA A 470 12.35 -24.54 16.56
CA ALA A 470 11.91 -23.24 16.08
C ALA A 470 13.18 -22.46 15.66
N PRO A 471 13.25 -21.92 14.43
CA PRO A 471 14.40 -21.14 14.02
C PRO A 471 14.40 -19.82 14.80
N VAL A 472 15.11 -19.73 15.92
CA VAL A 472 15.40 -18.41 16.53
C VAL A 472 16.57 -17.81 15.74
N VAL A 473 16.24 -16.92 14.81
CA VAL A 473 17.22 -16.14 14.07
C VAL A 473 16.77 -14.67 14.13
N GLY A 474 17.56 -13.87 14.86
CA GLY A 474 17.44 -12.42 14.88
C GLY A 474 18.57 -11.78 14.10
N ASP A 475 18.31 -10.60 13.55
CA ASP A 475 19.30 -9.63 13.06
C ASP A 475 20.41 -9.36 14.09
N ALA A 476 20.05 -9.20 15.37
CA ALA A 476 21.04 -8.98 16.45
C ALA A 476 22.05 -10.13 16.58
N ARG A 477 21.57 -11.39 16.60
CA ARG A 477 22.44 -12.57 16.66
C ARG A 477 23.30 -12.70 15.41
N THR A 478 22.75 -12.37 14.24
CA THR A 478 23.50 -12.40 12.98
C THR A 478 24.60 -11.33 12.98
N ALA A 479 24.31 -10.14 13.49
CA ALA A 479 25.30 -9.09 13.68
C ALA A 479 26.40 -9.48 14.66
N GLU A 480 26.06 -10.16 15.76
CA GLU A 480 27.05 -10.71 16.70
C GLU A 480 27.94 -11.79 16.06
N GLU A 481 27.34 -12.75 15.33
CA GLU A 481 28.07 -13.80 14.62
C GLU A 481 29.04 -13.20 13.59
N ILE A 482 28.60 -12.21 12.81
CA ILE A 482 29.43 -11.50 11.84
C ILE A 482 30.52 -10.66 12.53
N GLY A 483 30.17 -9.94 13.60
CA GLY A 483 31.12 -9.13 14.37
C GLY A 483 32.24 -9.96 14.98
N ARG A 484 31.94 -11.17 15.48
CA ARG A 484 32.95 -12.13 15.96
C ARG A 484 33.84 -12.64 14.83
N ALA A 485 33.27 -12.89 13.65
CA ALA A 485 34.03 -13.35 12.48
C ALA A 485 34.88 -12.24 11.82
N LEU A 486 34.50 -10.97 12.01
CA LEU A 486 35.13 -9.80 11.39
C LEU A 486 35.47 -8.71 12.44
N PRO A 487 36.38 -8.96 13.40
CA PRO A 487 36.58 -8.13 14.59
C PRO A 487 37.05 -6.68 14.34
N ARG A 488 37.52 -6.36 13.13
CA ARG A 488 37.94 -4.99 12.73
C ARG A 488 36.94 -4.26 11.85
N THR A 489 35.75 -4.83 11.64
CA THR A 489 34.73 -4.28 10.74
C THR A 489 33.61 -3.65 11.55
N ARG A 490 33.20 -2.43 11.16
CA ARG A 490 32.01 -1.79 11.71
C ARG A 490 30.77 -2.57 11.29
N VAL A 491 29.98 -3.04 12.25
CA VAL A 491 28.70 -3.72 12.00
C VAL A 491 27.55 -2.81 12.43
N LEU A 492 26.64 -2.53 11.51
CA LEU A 492 25.43 -1.73 11.75
C LEU A 492 24.22 -2.65 11.65
N THR A 493 23.20 -2.41 12.47
CA THR A 493 21.93 -3.12 12.42
C THR A 493 20.80 -2.18 11.99
N SER A 494 19.93 -2.66 11.10
CA SER A 494 18.73 -1.94 10.67
C SER A 494 17.54 -2.89 10.67
N SER A 495 16.56 -2.62 11.51
CA SER A 495 15.41 -3.50 11.69
C SER A 495 14.18 -2.73 12.15
N ARG A 496 13.04 -3.42 12.30
CA ARG A 496 11.77 -2.78 12.70
C ARG A 496 11.92 -1.84 13.91
N ASP A 497 12.74 -2.21 14.89
CA ASP A 497 12.92 -1.44 16.12
C ASP A 497 13.71 -0.14 15.89
N ARG A 498 14.62 -0.15 14.91
CA ARG A 498 15.43 1.00 14.51
C ARG A 498 15.82 0.85 13.04
N VAL A 499 15.12 1.55 12.17
CA VAL A 499 15.42 1.59 10.73
C VAL A 499 16.41 2.72 10.47
N LEU A 500 17.55 2.38 9.87
CA LEU A 500 18.48 3.38 9.32
C LEU A 500 17.96 3.83 7.96
N ALA A 501 17.93 5.14 7.70
CA ALA A 501 17.53 5.67 6.40
C ALA A 501 18.69 5.59 5.38
N THR A 502 19.89 5.97 5.81
CA THR A 502 21.10 5.99 4.97
C THR A 502 22.32 5.44 5.70
N VAL A 503 23.33 5.03 4.94
CA VAL A 503 24.68 4.71 5.42
C VAL A 503 25.71 5.33 4.50
N ASP A 504 26.85 5.75 5.08
CA ASP A 504 27.96 6.30 4.31
C ASP A 504 28.69 5.22 3.46
N ALA A 505 29.52 5.67 2.53
CA ALA A 505 30.29 4.80 1.64
C ALA A 505 31.47 4.06 2.32
N ARG A 506 31.69 4.21 3.64
CA ARG A 506 32.83 3.59 4.32
C ARG A 506 32.59 2.09 4.51
N PRO A 507 33.66 1.25 4.45
CA PRO A 507 33.56 -0.18 4.71
C PRO A 507 32.84 -0.49 6.02
N ALA A 508 31.69 -1.14 5.90
CA ALA A 508 30.87 -1.60 7.03
C ALA A 508 29.99 -2.76 6.56
N VAL A 509 29.64 -3.64 7.49
CA VAL A 509 28.58 -4.62 7.27
C VAL A 509 27.29 -4.06 7.85
N VAL A 510 26.25 -3.95 7.02
CA VAL A 510 24.91 -3.57 7.44
C VAL A 510 24.08 -4.84 7.49
N VAL A 511 23.62 -5.25 8.68
CA VAL A 511 22.70 -6.36 8.85
C VAL A 511 21.28 -5.79 8.89
N ALA A 512 20.48 -6.09 7.88
CA ALA A 512 19.12 -5.57 7.75
C ALA A 512 18.07 -6.67 7.69
N THR A 513 16.89 -6.41 8.26
CA THR A 513 15.70 -7.22 7.98
C THR A 513 15.06 -6.77 6.66
N PRO A 514 14.43 -7.67 5.88
CA PRO A 514 13.67 -7.30 4.67
C PRO A 514 12.78 -6.08 4.89
N GLY A 515 12.93 -5.05 4.05
CA GLY A 515 12.22 -3.76 4.11
C GLY A 515 12.91 -2.67 4.94
N ALA A 516 13.84 -3.03 5.82
CA ALA A 516 14.59 -2.10 6.66
C ALA A 516 15.99 -1.77 6.12
N GLU A 517 16.27 -2.05 4.84
CA GLU A 517 17.55 -1.74 4.20
C GLU A 517 17.73 -0.22 4.07
N PRO A 518 18.83 0.36 4.60
CA PRO A 518 19.20 1.74 4.31
C PRO A 518 19.76 1.88 2.90
N VAL A 519 19.71 3.09 2.35
CA VAL A 519 20.42 3.42 1.11
C VAL A 519 21.88 3.77 1.44
N ALA A 520 22.83 3.15 0.73
CA ALA A 520 24.24 3.48 0.86
C ALA A 520 24.64 4.60 -0.11
N ASP A 521 25.44 5.57 0.36
CA ASP A 521 26.04 6.59 -0.52
C ASP A 521 26.88 5.90 -1.60
N GLY A 522 26.50 6.07 -2.87
CA GLY A 522 27.16 5.40 -4.01
C GLY A 522 26.83 3.91 -4.17
N GLY A 523 25.88 3.38 -3.38
CA GLY A 523 25.40 1.99 -3.45
C GLY A 523 26.30 0.97 -2.74
N TYR A 524 25.74 -0.21 -2.45
CA TYR A 524 26.48 -1.29 -1.81
C TYR A 524 27.46 -1.95 -2.78
N ALA A 525 28.65 -2.32 -2.28
CA ALA A 525 29.61 -3.11 -3.04
C ALA A 525 29.14 -4.56 -3.22
N ALA A 526 28.44 -5.10 -2.21
CA ALA A 526 27.79 -6.40 -2.29
C ALA A 526 26.55 -6.52 -1.41
N VAL A 527 25.67 -7.44 -1.79
CA VAL A 527 24.53 -7.91 -0.99
C VAL A 527 24.68 -9.40 -0.72
N VAL A 528 24.43 -9.83 0.51
CA VAL A 528 24.32 -11.23 0.90
C VAL A 528 22.93 -11.49 1.47
N LEU A 529 22.17 -12.35 0.80
CA LEU A 529 20.82 -12.76 1.20
C LEU A 529 20.93 -14.08 1.97
N LEU A 530 20.72 -14.02 3.29
CA LEU A 530 20.77 -15.18 4.17
C LEU A 530 19.37 -15.73 4.43
N ASP A 531 19.32 -17.02 4.80
CA ASP A 531 18.11 -17.69 5.25
C ASP A 531 16.91 -17.52 4.26
N ALA A 532 17.17 -17.61 2.95
CA ALA A 532 16.16 -17.41 1.90
C ALA A 532 14.91 -18.30 2.08
N TRP A 533 15.12 -19.50 2.61
CA TRP A 533 14.06 -20.47 2.92
C TRP A 533 13.03 -19.95 3.96
N LEU A 534 13.36 -18.96 4.78
CA LEU A 534 12.42 -18.35 5.73
C LEU A 534 11.35 -17.53 5.03
N LEU A 535 11.70 -16.83 3.94
CA LEU A 535 10.74 -16.08 3.13
C LEU A 535 9.88 -17.04 2.29
N LEU A 536 10.49 -18.10 1.75
CA LEU A 536 9.84 -19.16 0.99
C LEU A 536 9.02 -20.15 1.84
N GLY A 537 9.11 -20.06 3.17
CA GLY A 537 8.46 -20.98 4.10
C GLY A 537 7.02 -20.60 4.47
N ARG A 538 6.52 -19.46 4.00
CA ARG A 538 5.19 -18.94 4.31
C ARG A 538 4.11 -19.74 3.59
N THR A 539 2.90 -19.71 4.15
CA THR A 539 1.71 -20.32 3.54
C THR A 539 0.81 -19.19 3.06
N ASP A 540 1.12 -18.63 1.89
CA ASP A 540 0.33 -17.59 1.23
C ASP A 540 0.53 -17.68 -0.29
N LEU A 541 -0.48 -17.29 -1.06
CA LEU A 541 -0.42 -17.28 -2.53
C LEU A 541 0.75 -16.46 -3.09
N ARG A 542 1.15 -15.39 -2.40
CA ARG A 542 2.22 -14.48 -2.82
C ARG A 542 3.58 -14.82 -2.22
N THR A 543 3.75 -15.98 -1.59
CA THR A 543 4.99 -16.32 -0.87
C THR A 543 6.24 -16.16 -1.72
N ASP A 544 6.25 -16.76 -2.92
CA ASP A 544 7.41 -16.74 -3.81
C ASP A 544 7.59 -15.36 -4.47
N GLU A 545 6.49 -14.70 -4.82
CA GLU A 545 6.44 -13.33 -5.36
C GLU A 545 7.05 -12.33 -4.37
N GLU A 546 6.62 -12.36 -3.11
CA GLU A 546 7.11 -11.50 -2.04
C GLU A 546 8.58 -11.79 -1.71
N ALA A 547 9.00 -13.06 -1.72
CA ALA A 547 10.39 -13.41 -1.52
C ALA A 547 11.29 -12.83 -2.63
N LEU A 548 10.91 -13.02 -3.90
CA LEU A 548 11.63 -12.47 -5.04
C LEU A 548 11.67 -10.94 -4.98
N ARG A 549 10.55 -10.29 -4.67
CA ARG A 549 10.45 -8.82 -4.53
C ARG A 549 11.44 -8.28 -3.52
N ARG A 550 11.41 -8.78 -2.27
CA ARG A 550 12.31 -8.34 -1.20
C ARG A 550 13.79 -8.55 -1.53
N TRP A 551 14.12 -9.60 -2.30
CA TRP A 551 15.47 -9.84 -2.78
C TRP A 551 15.88 -8.89 -3.91
N CYS A 552 14.99 -8.65 -4.88
CA CYS A 552 15.19 -7.67 -5.93
C CYS A 552 15.38 -6.27 -5.36
N ASP A 553 14.64 -5.87 -4.33
CA ASP A 553 14.79 -4.57 -3.67
C ASP A 553 16.17 -4.43 -3.01
N ALA A 554 16.61 -5.45 -2.26
CA ALA A 554 17.94 -5.46 -1.66
C ALA A 554 19.06 -5.44 -2.72
N VAL A 555 18.96 -6.26 -3.77
CA VAL A 555 19.94 -6.29 -4.86
C VAL A 555 19.90 -5.00 -5.70
N GLY A 556 18.75 -4.34 -5.78
CA GLY A 556 18.58 -3.02 -6.39
C GLY A 556 19.41 -1.92 -5.74
N LEU A 557 19.85 -2.11 -4.48
CA LEU A 557 20.74 -1.18 -3.78
C LEU A 557 22.23 -1.42 -4.07
N VAL A 558 22.58 -2.46 -4.83
CA VAL A 558 23.96 -2.74 -5.26
C VAL A 558 24.34 -1.78 -6.37
N ARG A 559 25.52 -1.16 -6.27
CA ARG A 559 26.03 -0.29 -7.33
C ARG A 559 26.38 -1.10 -8.59
N PRO A 560 26.35 -0.48 -9.79
CA PRO A 560 26.84 -1.13 -11.01
C PRO A 560 28.27 -1.68 -10.83
N GLY A 561 28.51 -2.91 -11.27
CA GLY A 561 29.74 -3.66 -11.07
C GLY A 561 29.85 -4.40 -9.72
N GLY A 562 28.88 -4.22 -8.82
CA GLY A 562 28.80 -4.96 -7.56
C GLY A 562 28.28 -6.39 -7.73
N ARG A 563 28.12 -7.10 -6.60
CA ARG A 563 27.73 -8.51 -6.60
C ARG A 563 26.66 -8.86 -5.56
N ALA A 564 25.86 -9.87 -5.85
CA ALA A 564 24.90 -10.44 -4.92
C ALA A 564 25.15 -11.94 -4.71
N LEU A 565 25.04 -12.40 -3.46
CA LEU A 565 25.11 -13.81 -3.10
C LEU A 565 23.83 -14.20 -2.36
N VAL A 566 23.20 -15.30 -2.75
CA VAL A 566 22.04 -15.87 -2.06
C VAL A 566 22.39 -17.21 -1.45
N VAL A 567 22.01 -17.41 -0.18
CA VAL A 567 22.11 -18.69 0.51
C VAL A 567 20.72 -19.34 0.54
N GLY A 568 20.49 -20.29 -0.37
CA GLY A 568 19.22 -20.98 -0.55
C GLY A 568 19.31 -22.12 -1.56
N ASP A 569 18.19 -22.77 -1.84
CA ASP A 569 18.13 -23.88 -2.82
C ASP A 569 18.37 -23.35 -4.25
N PRO A 570 19.46 -23.75 -4.92
CA PRO A 570 19.75 -23.30 -6.29
C PRO A 570 18.69 -23.76 -7.30
N ALA A 571 17.88 -24.78 -7.02
CA ALA A 571 16.82 -25.23 -7.92
C ALA A 571 15.52 -24.41 -7.80
N HIS A 572 15.38 -23.57 -6.77
CA HIS A 572 14.12 -22.88 -6.50
C HIS A 572 13.77 -21.84 -7.59
N PRO A 573 12.55 -21.81 -8.15
CA PRO A 573 12.17 -20.89 -9.23
C PRO A 573 12.40 -19.41 -8.93
N ALA A 574 12.02 -18.93 -7.75
CA ALA A 574 12.26 -17.55 -7.32
C ALA A 574 13.76 -17.19 -7.24
N ILE A 575 14.60 -18.10 -6.74
CA ILE A 575 16.06 -17.89 -6.69
C ILE A 575 16.65 -17.85 -8.10
N GLN A 576 16.20 -18.75 -9.00
CA GLN A 576 16.63 -18.73 -10.40
C GLN A 576 16.22 -17.46 -11.13
N ALA A 577 15.03 -16.92 -10.84
CA ALA A 577 14.58 -15.64 -11.38
C ALA A 577 15.49 -14.49 -10.92
N LEU A 578 15.85 -14.45 -9.63
CA LEU A 578 16.78 -13.45 -9.10
C LEU A 578 18.18 -13.55 -9.72
N VAL A 579 18.72 -14.78 -9.85
CA VAL A 579 20.06 -15.03 -10.45
C VAL A 579 20.12 -14.54 -11.89
N ARG A 580 19.05 -14.74 -12.65
CA ARG A 580 18.95 -14.31 -14.06
C ARG A 580 18.47 -12.87 -14.22
N TRP A 581 18.10 -12.23 -13.11
CA TRP A 581 17.32 -10.99 -13.06
C TRP A 581 16.18 -11.02 -14.08
N ASP A 582 15.31 -12.01 -13.92
CA ASP A 582 14.17 -12.28 -14.78
C ASP A 582 12.84 -12.22 -14.00
N PRO A 583 12.51 -11.08 -13.38
CA PRO A 583 11.24 -10.92 -12.69
C PRO A 583 10.05 -11.02 -13.65
N GLY A 584 10.21 -10.59 -14.91
CA GLY A 584 9.19 -10.71 -15.94
C GLY A 584 8.85 -12.17 -16.26
N GLY A 585 9.86 -13.00 -16.54
CA GLY A 585 9.64 -14.43 -16.78
C GLY A 585 9.11 -15.19 -15.57
N PHE A 586 9.43 -14.76 -14.35
CA PHE A 586 8.82 -15.30 -13.13
C PHE A 586 7.33 -14.94 -13.05
N ALA A 587 6.99 -13.66 -13.15
CA ALA A 587 5.62 -13.18 -13.08
C ALA A 587 4.74 -13.79 -14.19
N ALA A 588 5.28 -13.98 -15.40
CA ALA A 588 4.55 -14.61 -16.50
C ALA A 588 4.12 -16.06 -16.17
N ARG A 589 5.01 -16.85 -15.57
CA ARG A 589 4.70 -18.22 -15.13
C ARG A 589 3.67 -18.24 -14.00
N GLU A 590 3.89 -17.44 -12.96
CA GLU A 590 2.93 -17.28 -11.86
C GLU A 590 1.55 -16.89 -12.37
N THR A 591 1.48 -15.96 -13.33
CA THR A 591 0.18 -15.53 -13.86
C THR A 591 -0.50 -16.59 -14.70
N ALA A 592 0.24 -17.47 -15.37
CA ALA A 592 -0.33 -18.61 -16.10
C ALA A 592 -0.91 -19.65 -15.11
N GLU A 593 -0.15 -20.02 -14.08
CA GLU A 593 -0.60 -20.95 -13.04
C GLU A 593 -1.83 -20.42 -12.29
N ARG A 594 -1.83 -19.13 -11.92
CA ARG A 594 -3.00 -18.50 -11.27
C ARG A 594 -4.20 -18.39 -12.21
N GLN A 595 -3.99 -18.26 -13.51
CA GLN A 595 -5.10 -18.27 -14.47
C GLN A 595 -5.76 -19.64 -14.55
N GLU A 596 -4.98 -20.72 -14.60
CA GLU A 596 -5.48 -22.10 -14.57
C GLU A 596 -6.19 -22.44 -13.24
N ALA A 597 -5.70 -21.89 -12.13
CA ALA A 597 -6.30 -22.10 -10.80
C ALA A 597 -7.50 -21.18 -10.49
N HIS A 598 -7.90 -20.30 -11.42
CA HIS A 598 -8.94 -19.29 -11.20
C HIS A 598 -8.64 -18.39 -9.98
N LEU A 599 -7.41 -17.90 -9.90
CA LEU A 599 -6.89 -17.03 -8.84
C LEU A 599 -6.58 -15.60 -9.35
N PRO A 600 -6.50 -14.60 -8.45
CA PRO A 600 -6.09 -13.25 -8.82
C PRO A 600 -4.67 -13.24 -9.44
N PRO A 601 -4.42 -12.41 -10.47
CA PRO A 601 -5.28 -11.34 -10.98
C PRO A 601 -6.22 -11.75 -12.13
N ALA A 602 -6.15 -13.00 -12.61
CA ALA A 602 -6.97 -13.50 -13.71
C ALA A 602 -8.45 -13.68 -13.32
N SER A 603 -8.70 -13.86 -12.03
CA SER A 603 -10.03 -13.84 -11.42
C SER A 603 -10.14 -12.68 -10.43
N ARG A 604 -11.38 -12.28 -10.11
CA ARG A 604 -11.70 -11.38 -8.99
C ARG A 604 -12.24 -12.23 -7.86
N LEU A 605 -11.81 -11.93 -6.66
CA LEU A 605 -12.14 -12.72 -5.48
C LEU A 605 -12.69 -11.81 -4.38
N ALA A 606 -13.60 -12.29 -3.57
CA ALA A 606 -14.00 -11.65 -2.33
C ALA A 606 -14.05 -12.67 -1.19
N THR A 607 -13.59 -12.28 -0.01
CA THR A 607 -13.81 -13.06 1.22
C THR A 607 -15.01 -12.50 1.96
N ILE A 608 -15.82 -13.39 2.53
CA ILE A 608 -16.90 -13.07 3.46
C ILE A 608 -16.58 -13.80 4.75
N THR A 609 -16.25 -13.06 5.81
CA THR A 609 -15.85 -13.60 7.11
C THR A 609 -16.77 -13.11 8.22
N GLY A 610 -17.16 -13.98 9.13
CA GLY A 610 -17.95 -13.65 10.32
C GLY A 610 -18.41 -14.91 11.04
N GLU A 611 -19.38 -14.76 11.94
CA GLU A 611 -20.04 -15.91 12.59
C GLU A 611 -20.70 -16.84 11.56
N PRO A 612 -20.77 -18.16 11.82
CA PRO A 612 -21.31 -19.14 10.87
C PRO A 612 -22.71 -18.77 10.32
N GLY A 613 -23.64 -18.39 11.19
CA GLY A 613 -24.99 -17.98 10.78
C GLY A 613 -25.00 -16.70 9.95
N ALA A 614 -24.17 -15.72 10.32
CA ALA A 614 -24.06 -14.46 9.59
C ALA A 614 -23.52 -14.65 8.17
N VAL A 615 -22.56 -15.57 7.99
CA VAL A 615 -22.00 -15.95 6.68
C VAL A 615 -23.01 -16.74 5.85
N ASP A 616 -23.75 -17.68 6.44
CA ASP A 616 -24.81 -18.43 5.75
C ASP A 616 -25.92 -17.51 5.21
N ASP A 617 -26.38 -16.58 6.05
CA ASP A 617 -27.32 -15.53 5.65
C ASP A 617 -26.77 -14.67 4.51
N ALA A 618 -25.47 -14.35 4.56
CA ALA A 618 -24.82 -13.52 3.55
C ALA A 618 -24.76 -14.25 2.20
N LEU A 619 -24.43 -15.54 2.20
CA LEU A 619 -24.40 -16.37 0.99
C LEU A 619 -25.81 -16.59 0.43
N THR A 620 -26.82 -16.78 1.29
CA THR A 620 -28.21 -16.96 0.87
C THR A 620 -28.79 -15.70 0.20
N LEU A 621 -28.43 -14.52 0.70
CA LEU A 621 -28.87 -13.24 0.13
C LEU A 621 -28.03 -12.80 -1.09
N LEU A 622 -26.85 -13.38 -1.30
CA LEU A 622 -25.95 -12.98 -2.37
C LEU A 622 -26.48 -13.42 -3.73
N SER A 623 -26.89 -12.45 -4.55
CA SER A 623 -27.20 -12.68 -5.97
C SER A 623 -25.90 -12.71 -6.78
N LEU A 624 -25.24 -13.87 -6.79
CA LEU A 624 -23.97 -14.07 -7.49
C LEU A 624 -24.16 -14.09 -9.02
N PRO A 625 -23.22 -13.56 -9.82
CA PRO A 625 -23.23 -13.76 -11.27
C PRO A 625 -23.21 -15.26 -11.64
N GLU A 626 -23.81 -15.64 -12.77
CA GLU A 626 -23.92 -17.06 -13.20
C GLU A 626 -22.58 -17.81 -13.27
N VAL A 627 -21.50 -17.10 -13.57
CA VAL A 627 -20.12 -17.63 -13.66
C VAL A 627 -19.37 -17.60 -12.33
N GLY A 628 -20.05 -17.32 -11.22
CA GLY A 628 -19.45 -17.20 -9.90
C GLY A 628 -19.39 -18.52 -9.15
N GLU A 629 -18.29 -18.70 -8.41
CA GLU A 629 -18.06 -19.87 -7.57
C GLU A 629 -17.94 -19.45 -6.11
N VAL A 630 -18.44 -20.31 -5.21
CA VAL A 630 -18.29 -20.17 -3.76
C VAL A 630 -17.48 -21.34 -3.24
N LEU A 631 -16.43 -21.05 -2.48
CA LEU A 631 -15.58 -22.03 -1.79
C LEU A 631 -15.71 -21.84 -0.27
N GLY A 632 -15.76 -22.95 0.48
CA GLY A 632 -16.03 -22.92 1.92
C GLY A 632 -17.54 -22.91 2.23
N PRO A 633 -17.96 -22.44 3.42
CA PRO A 633 -17.15 -21.76 4.42
C PRO A 633 -16.16 -22.69 5.16
N VAL A 634 -15.00 -22.16 5.55
CA VAL A 634 -13.99 -22.85 6.36
C VAL A 634 -13.65 -22.04 7.62
N PRO A 635 -13.29 -22.68 8.75
CA PRO A 635 -12.85 -21.97 9.96
C PRO A 635 -11.60 -21.11 9.68
N THR A 636 -11.55 -19.88 10.21
CA THR A 636 -10.39 -18.97 10.03
C THR A 636 -9.26 -19.24 11.03
N SER A 637 -9.54 -19.87 12.17
CA SER A 637 -8.57 -20.28 13.18
C SER A 637 -8.65 -21.79 13.43
N LEU A 638 -7.54 -22.48 13.24
CA LEU A 638 -7.35 -23.85 13.72
C LEU A 638 -6.82 -23.78 15.16
N GLY A 639 -7.66 -23.48 16.16
CA GLY A 639 -7.31 -23.79 17.55
C GLY A 639 -7.54 -22.78 18.69
N GLU A 640 -8.37 -21.75 18.58
CA GLU A 640 -8.80 -20.97 19.76
C GLU A 640 -10.33 -20.96 19.89
N GLN A 641 -10.81 -21.42 21.05
CA GLN A 641 -12.22 -21.41 21.45
C GLN A 641 -12.56 -20.06 22.06
N ASP A 642 -13.53 -19.37 21.46
CA ASP A 642 -14.69 -18.79 22.14
C ASP A 642 -15.72 -18.25 21.13
N ASP A 643 -15.35 -18.10 19.85
CA ASP A 643 -16.31 -17.86 18.74
C ASP A 643 -15.69 -18.20 17.36
N PRO A 644 -16.02 -19.34 16.73
CA PRO A 644 -15.35 -19.75 15.50
C PRO A 644 -15.85 -18.93 14.30
N GLU A 645 -15.13 -17.87 13.93
CA GLU A 645 -15.33 -17.21 12.63
C GLU A 645 -15.10 -18.20 11.49
N VAL A 646 -15.98 -18.16 10.49
CA VAL A 646 -15.82 -18.88 9.23
C VAL A 646 -15.63 -17.91 8.08
N ARG A 647 -14.94 -18.37 7.04
CA ARG A 647 -14.69 -17.62 5.82
C ARG A 647 -15.21 -18.38 4.61
N ALA A 648 -16.05 -17.74 3.83
CA ALA A 648 -16.36 -18.13 2.47
C ALA A 648 -15.54 -17.29 1.49
N VAL A 649 -15.14 -17.91 0.39
CA VAL A 649 -14.44 -17.26 -0.73
C VAL A 649 -15.36 -17.28 -1.93
N VAL A 650 -15.66 -16.11 -2.49
CA VAL A 650 -16.44 -15.95 -3.70
C VAL A 650 -15.50 -15.52 -4.80
N ARG A 651 -15.54 -16.17 -5.96
CA ARG A 651 -14.69 -15.78 -7.10
C ARG A 651 -15.46 -15.77 -8.41
N VAL A 652 -15.06 -14.86 -9.30
CA VAL A 652 -15.59 -14.72 -10.66
C VAL A 652 -14.43 -14.49 -11.65
N PRO A 653 -14.60 -14.80 -12.95
CA PRO A 653 -13.68 -14.34 -13.98
C PRO A 653 -13.49 -12.82 -13.92
N ARG A 654 -12.28 -12.31 -14.21
CA ARG A 654 -11.97 -10.87 -14.05
C ARG A 654 -12.96 -9.94 -14.78
N ALA A 655 -13.45 -10.34 -15.95
CA ALA A 655 -14.44 -9.57 -16.72
C ALA A 655 -15.76 -9.35 -15.95
N SER A 656 -16.14 -10.29 -15.08
CA SER A 656 -17.33 -10.20 -14.23
C SER A 656 -17.09 -9.50 -12.90
N GLY A 657 -15.87 -8.98 -12.67
CA GLY A 657 -15.49 -8.31 -11.42
C GLY A 657 -16.39 -7.14 -11.02
N ALA A 658 -16.80 -6.32 -11.99
CA ALA A 658 -17.72 -5.22 -11.72
C ALA A 658 -19.12 -5.71 -11.30
N ALA A 659 -19.59 -6.83 -11.85
CA ALA A 659 -20.85 -7.45 -11.43
C ALA A 659 -20.75 -8.02 -10.01
N LEU A 660 -19.62 -8.65 -9.66
CA LEU A 660 -19.35 -9.11 -8.29
C LEU A 660 -19.35 -7.95 -7.28
N GLY A 661 -18.65 -6.85 -7.59
CA GLY A 661 -18.63 -5.66 -6.73
C GLY A 661 -20.04 -5.09 -6.48
N ARG A 662 -20.87 -4.97 -7.53
CA ARG A 662 -22.26 -4.54 -7.40
C ARG A 662 -23.11 -5.50 -6.57
N ALA A 663 -22.97 -6.82 -6.78
CA ALA A 663 -23.71 -7.83 -6.04
C ALA A 663 -23.38 -7.80 -4.54
N LEU A 664 -22.09 -7.71 -4.20
CA LEU A 664 -21.63 -7.58 -2.81
C LEU A 664 -22.03 -6.24 -2.18
N GLY A 665 -22.04 -5.16 -2.96
CA GLY A 665 -22.54 -3.86 -2.51
C GLY A 665 -24.03 -3.90 -2.18
N GLU A 666 -24.85 -4.51 -3.04
CA GLU A 666 -26.29 -4.70 -2.78
C GLU A 666 -26.53 -5.59 -1.57
N LEU A 667 -25.76 -6.69 -1.43
CA LEU A 667 -25.79 -7.52 -0.23
C LEU A 667 -25.58 -6.68 1.03
N GLN A 668 -24.58 -5.81 1.07
CA GLN A 668 -24.35 -4.94 2.23
C GLN A 668 -25.48 -3.96 2.49
N ARG A 669 -26.11 -3.40 1.45
CA ARG A 669 -27.30 -2.54 1.60
C ARG A 669 -28.45 -3.31 2.24
N VAL A 670 -28.78 -4.49 1.72
CA VAL A 670 -29.87 -5.33 2.23
C VAL A 670 -29.63 -5.74 3.68
N ARG A 671 -28.43 -6.23 3.99
CA ARG A 671 -28.06 -6.62 5.38
C ARG A 671 -28.13 -5.43 6.34
N SER A 672 -27.59 -4.28 5.93
CA SER A 672 -27.60 -3.04 6.73
C SER A 672 -29.02 -2.54 6.98
N ALA A 673 -29.91 -2.60 6.00
CA ALA A 673 -31.32 -2.20 6.15
C ALA A 673 -32.10 -3.13 7.08
N ARG A 674 -31.82 -4.44 7.02
CA ARG A 674 -32.44 -5.48 7.87
C ARG A 674 -31.82 -5.58 9.26
N LYS A 675 -30.73 -4.86 9.54
CA LYS A 675 -29.97 -4.92 10.79
C LYS A 675 -29.52 -6.35 11.14
N LEU A 676 -29.07 -7.10 10.12
CA LEU A 676 -28.49 -8.43 10.30
C LEU A 676 -27.10 -8.32 10.91
N ASP A 677 -26.62 -9.44 11.46
CA ASP A 677 -25.30 -9.53 12.08
C ASP A 677 -24.18 -9.14 11.10
N PRO A 678 -23.10 -8.47 11.57
CA PRO A 678 -22.07 -7.97 10.68
C PRO A 678 -21.27 -9.11 10.04
N VAL A 679 -20.87 -8.90 8.78
CA VAL A 679 -19.86 -9.72 8.10
C VAL A 679 -18.78 -8.80 7.55
N ARG A 680 -17.53 -9.25 7.59
CA ARG A 680 -16.41 -8.58 6.91
C ARG A 680 -16.36 -9.07 5.47
N ILE A 681 -16.56 -8.15 4.53
CA ILE A 681 -16.38 -8.39 3.10
C ILE A 681 -15.10 -7.70 2.65
N GLN A 682 -14.20 -8.43 1.99
CA GLN A 682 -12.98 -7.89 1.42
C GLN A 682 -12.83 -8.37 -0.01
N VAL A 683 -12.89 -7.43 -0.97
CA VAL A 683 -12.65 -7.71 -2.39
C VAL A 683 -11.15 -7.65 -2.67
N ASP A 684 -10.65 -8.65 -3.38
CA ASP A 684 -9.25 -8.90 -3.74
C ASP A 684 -8.31 -8.72 -2.54
N PRO A 685 -8.48 -9.52 -1.47
CA PRO A 685 -7.61 -9.45 -0.30
C PRO A 685 -6.15 -9.68 -0.70
N TYR A 686 -5.23 -8.97 -0.07
CA TYR A 686 -3.80 -9.11 -0.34
C TYR A 686 -3.28 -10.53 -0.03
N SER A 687 -3.80 -11.13 1.05
CA SER A 687 -3.52 -12.48 1.55
C SER A 687 -4.83 -13.22 1.81
N LEU A 688 -4.88 -14.52 1.50
CA LEU A 688 -6.10 -15.34 1.48
C LEU A 688 -6.40 -16.10 2.77
#